data_AF-K2T0Y1-F1
#
_entry.id   AF-K2T0Y1-F1
#
_cell.length_a   1.000
_cell.length_b   1.000
_cell.length_c   1.000
_cell.angle_alpha   90.00
_cell.angle_beta   90.00
_cell.angle_gamma   90.00
#
_symmetry.space_group_name_H-M   'P 1'
#
loop_
_entity.id
_entity.type
_entity.pdbx_description
1 polymer ?
#
loop_
_entity_poly.entity_id
_entity_poly.type
_entity_poly.pdbx_seq_one_letter_code
_entity_poly.pdbx_strand_id
1 'polypeptide(L)'
;MRSTAAALAALAGAASAATTTSAYTDSTTGITFQRWTDEDTGFQLGLALPENPTAKTDIIGQIVAPGSGWAGASMTSSMMASTLIACWPNGEDVVASVRKTNAYSSPAVMDGATLTSIPEGTFVNSTHFSYTFKCTGCVTGDTGAFDATGTTAVLGWAFSKTAPTTPSSAGSALGYHAAGFGAFGMPIADAESADFEAWAKLATGSSGSASTGTTTGSNSTTTPGASTTPVSTPLPAPVTLNTTYDYIVVGGGAAGLVAAKRLAETEKSVLLIERGGASSAISGGKDYLDWNSSVTPYDVPAYGYAVEKTGDVSYCTDTASQAGCILGGSTVINAEMFVKPQEKDFENWPQGWQWADVESSAQSFYEVNPGTTLPSKDGRRYYQGVYQILSNLLKSNGWSEVDAIEEPNKKEKIYSHPPMNIQDSLRAGPVLTYLPEAQKLSNFKLQLNTKVLRVVRSGSTVTGVEVQTESGATQLINLKAEGKVVLAAGALSTPRLLFNSGIGPADQLDVVAKGTSGISLNSSDYIELPVGKGLKDHPILSMQLNVPNSNITVFDPTNPSTNEIELYKQGSGPLAEGMQRLNFWTSVEGSDGKTRYVQGTTSAASSGAIKVKVYLTHGLTSEGRLGIDSTGATTIMTQPWLNTDADKEAITTFLNEFFGYAQKAGYSVTSSTGGNVTASSLIAGLTTGSHFVGTAKMGTDSGLESGSSVVDTDCKVYGTDNLFVVDASIHPDLPTGNTQAMVYVVAEHAAKKIAGTVSSSSTGSTGAAAGSGAASSSAVASASAVVSSAAVSASTSAAATTQIATTEVVQNGQTTTIYFTVTASAAAVQTTEVVQNGYTTTVYYTATAAAPQQTHASGSQQQQGGHQQGSGSQQQQGSGNNQGGQVYTSASTFVQNGYTTTVTYTQTAPAIGAASSTLATSVVAAEATSYPTLVPSAAGVASNWTSIIPSAALTQVIAAPTGTGVPDKSLPEGTRIKDVLEWFTFVFESVVKGSLRK
;
A
#
# COMPACT_ATOMS: atom_id res chain seq x y z
N MET A 1 20.59 26.02 -1.14
CA MET A 1 19.93 26.81 -0.06
C MET A 1 18.86 27.80 -0.57
N ARG A 2 18.41 27.74 -1.83
CA ARG A 2 17.23 28.50 -2.30
C ARG A 2 16.51 27.69 -3.39
N SER A 3 15.77 26.67 -2.98
CA SER A 3 14.88 25.88 -3.85
C SER A 3 13.86 25.05 -3.06
N THR A 4 13.96 25.06 -1.72
CA THR A 4 12.93 24.58 -0.76
C THR A 4 11.57 25.30 -0.88
N ALA A 5 11.41 26.26 -1.79
CA ALA A 5 10.17 26.96 -2.08
C ALA A 5 9.41 26.43 -3.32
N ALA A 6 10.02 25.70 -4.26
CA ALA A 6 9.41 25.53 -5.60
C ALA A 6 8.28 24.47 -5.68
N ALA A 7 8.35 23.36 -4.93
CA ALA A 7 7.19 22.45 -4.80
C ALA A 7 6.15 22.96 -3.79
N LEU A 8 6.50 23.99 -3.00
CA LEU A 8 5.67 24.63 -1.98
C LEU A 8 5.01 25.94 -2.46
N ALA A 9 5.34 26.42 -3.66
CA ALA A 9 4.89 27.71 -4.21
C ALA A 9 3.93 27.59 -5.42
N ALA A 10 3.58 26.39 -5.88
CA ALA A 10 2.76 26.20 -7.09
C ALA A 10 1.28 26.62 -6.96
N LEU A 11 0.87 27.25 -5.86
CA LEU A 11 -0.53 27.62 -5.69
C LEU A 11 -0.69 28.94 -4.87
N ALA A 12 0.38 29.48 -4.25
CA ALA A 12 0.46 30.84 -3.65
C ALA A 12 0.74 31.89 -4.73
N GLY A 13 -0.27 32.23 -5.53
CA GLY A 13 -0.04 32.94 -6.78
C GLY A 13 -1.11 33.90 -7.29
N ALA A 14 -2.15 34.23 -6.53
CA ALA A 14 -3.03 35.34 -6.94
C ALA A 14 -2.54 36.72 -6.42
N ALA A 15 -1.54 36.75 -5.53
CA ALA A 15 -0.95 38.00 -5.07
C ALA A 15 0.59 38.02 -4.95
N SER A 16 1.30 36.88 -5.03
CA SER A 16 2.79 36.86 -5.04
C SER A 16 3.41 35.56 -5.59
N ALA A 17 2.86 34.96 -6.66
CA ALA A 17 3.72 34.12 -7.51
C ALA A 17 4.76 35.08 -8.07
N ALA A 18 6.06 34.75 -8.01
CA ALA A 18 7.08 35.63 -8.55
C ALA A 18 6.74 35.91 -10.02
N THR A 19 6.30 37.13 -10.31
CA THR A 19 5.98 37.66 -11.64
C THR A 19 7.28 37.93 -12.42
N THR A 20 8.17 36.94 -12.49
CA THR A 20 9.40 37.00 -13.28
C THR A 20 9.11 36.61 -14.72
N THR A 21 8.03 37.16 -15.27
CA THR A 21 7.77 37.09 -16.70
C THR A 21 8.29 38.36 -17.35
N SER A 22 8.80 38.25 -18.57
CA SER A 22 9.36 39.38 -19.30
C SER A 22 9.06 39.29 -20.78
N ALA A 23 9.01 40.45 -21.44
CA ALA A 23 8.80 40.53 -22.87
C ALA A 23 9.94 39.85 -23.66
N TYR A 24 9.55 38.78 -24.32
CA TYR A 24 10.19 37.93 -25.32
C TYR A 24 9.99 38.31 -26.79
N THR A 25 10.89 38.98 -27.52
CA THR A 25 10.77 38.99 -29.00
C THR A 25 11.58 37.87 -29.64
N ASP A 26 10.90 36.93 -30.30
CA ASP A 26 11.53 35.86 -31.05
C ASP A 26 12.15 36.41 -32.33
N SER A 27 13.47 36.32 -32.46
CA SER A 27 14.19 36.90 -33.60
C SER A 27 13.87 36.24 -34.94
N THR A 28 13.36 35.00 -34.91
CA THR A 28 13.05 34.23 -36.11
C THR A 28 11.66 34.56 -36.64
N THR A 29 10.65 34.45 -35.78
CA THR A 29 9.25 34.72 -36.17
C THR A 29 8.85 36.19 -36.08
N GLY A 30 9.59 37.01 -35.32
CA GLY A 30 9.24 38.39 -35.00
C GLY A 30 8.12 38.53 -33.96
N ILE A 31 7.63 37.44 -33.38
CA ILE A 31 6.53 37.44 -32.41
C ILE A 31 7.05 37.90 -31.05
N THR A 32 6.32 38.81 -30.41
CA THR A 32 6.60 39.20 -29.02
C THR A 32 5.67 38.48 -28.06
N PHE A 33 6.25 37.65 -27.19
CA PHE A 33 5.59 36.90 -26.13
C PHE A 33 5.83 37.56 -24.78
N GLN A 34 4.91 37.39 -23.84
CA GLN A 34 5.26 37.47 -22.42
C GLN A 34 5.76 36.08 -21.98
N ARG A 35 7.00 36.01 -21.49
CA ARG A 35 7.69 34.73 -21.26
C ARG A 35 8.07 34.50 -19.81
N TRP A 36 7.90 33.28 -19.35
CA TRP A 36 8.48 32.74 -18.13
C TRP A 36 9.59 31.70 -18.43
N THR A 37 10.60 31.61 -17.57
CA THR A 37 11.70 30.63 -17.66
C THR A 37 11.93 29.98 -16.30
N ASP A 38 12.06 28.66 -16.29
CA ASP A 38 12.55 27.89 -15.15
C ASP A 38 14.08 27.80 -15.20
N GLU A 39 14.77 28.41 -14.24
CA GLU A 39 16.24 28.46 -14.21
C GLU A 39 16.88 27.09 -13.89
N ASP A 40 16.15 26.20 -13.21
CA ASP A 40 16.66 24.89 -12.80
C ASP A 40 16.65 23.90 -13.97
N THR A 41 15.62 23.94 -14.80
CA THR A 41 15.44 23.00 -15.92
C THR A 41 15.74 23.60 -17.29
N GLY A 42 15.74 24.93 -17.43
CA GLY A 42 15.83 25.62 -18.71
C GLY A 42 14.54 25.60 -19.54
N PHE A 43 13.42 25.12 -18.98
CA PHE A 43 12.11 25.17 -19.62
C PHE A 43 11.63 26.61 -19.77
N GLN A 44 10.97 26.94 -20.89
CA GLN A 44 10.41 28.26 -21.15
C GLN A 44 8.98 28.15 -21.71
N LEU A 45 8.11 29.05 -21.25
CA LEU A 45 6.75 29.20 -21.77
C LEU A 45 6.47 30.68 -22.06
N GLY A 46 6.19 30.98 -23.33
CA GLY A 46 5.74 32.30 -23.80
C GLY A 46 4.29 32.26 -24.25
N LEU A 47 3.53 33.33 -23.95
CA LEU A 47 2.19 33.56 -24.49
C LEU A 47 2.05 34.95 -25.10
N ALA A 48 1.26 35.01 -26.17
CA ALA A 48 0.68 36.23 -26.72
C ALA A 48 -0.85 36.07 -26.82
N LEU A 49 -1.58 37.13 -26.48
CA LEU A 49 -3.03 37.20 -26.41
C LEU A 49 -3.57 38.34 -27.28
N PRO A 50 -4.79 38.24 -27.83
CA PRO A 50 -5.44 39.38 -28.46
C PRO A 50 -5.87 40.41 -27.41
N GLU A 51 -5.75 41.70 -27.75
CA GLU A 51 -6.23 42.80 -26.89
C GLU A 51 -7.76 42.76 -26.68
N ASN A 52 -8.52 42.21 -27.63
CA ASN A 52 -9.98 42.12 -27.50
C ASN A 52 -10.36 40.98 -26.54
N PRO A 53 -10.93 41.27 -25.35
CA PRO A 53 -11.25 40.25 -24.35
C PRO A 53 -12.31 39.23 -24.80
N THR A 54 -13.16 39.57 -25.76
CA THR A 54 -14.14 38.62 -26.33
C THR A 54 -13.56 37.69 -27.40
N ALA A 55 -12.31 37.95 -27.84
CA ALA A 55 -11.56 37.11 -28.79
C ALA A 55 -10.47 36.25 -28.12
N LYS A 56 -10.30 36.35 -26.79
CA LYS A 56 -9.29 35.60 -26.01
C LYS A 56 -9.66 34.12 -25.81
N THR A 57 -10.26 33.50 -26.82
CA THR A 57 -10.42 32.04 -26.89
C THR A 57 -9.19 31.36 -27.49
N ASP A 58 -8.43 32.13 -28.28
CA ASP A 58 -7.24 31.68 -29.00
C ASP A 58 -5.99 32.31 -28.36
N ILE A 59 -4.88 31.56 -28.41
CA ILE A 59 -3.57 32.03 -27.96
C ILE A 59 -2.50 31.71 -29.00
N ILE A 60 -1.41 32.47 -28.99
CA ILE A 60 -0.15 32.06 -29.64
C ILE A 60 0.82 31.74 -28.51
N GLY A 61 1.33 30.52 -28.51
CA GLY A 61 2.24 30.02 -27.49
C GLY A 61 3.60 29.64 -28.07
N GLN A 62 4.62 29.70 -27.23
CA GLN A 62 5.94 29.13 -27.50
C GLN A 62 6.41 28.32 -26.30
N ILE A 63 6.68 27.03 -26.51
CA ILE A 63 7.31 26.15 -25.52
C ILE A 63 8.73 25.86 -25.99
N VAL A 64 9.73 26.12 -25.14
CA VAL A 64 11.14 25.76 -25.40
C VAL A 64 11.62 24.87 -24.26
N ALA A 65 12.21 23.72 -24.58
CA ALA A 65 12.73 22.80 -23.57
C ALA A 65 13.99 22.08 -24.05
N PRO A 66 14.93 21.78 -23.15
CA PRO A 66 16.19 21.14 -23.51
C PRO A 66 16.05 19.63 -23.79
N GLY A 67 16.96 19.10 -24.58
CA GLY A 67 17.10 17.66 -24.82
C GLY A 67 15.98 17.04 -25.65
N SER A 68 15.72 15.75 -25.42
CA SER A 68 14.84 14.91 -26.26
C SER A 68 13.58 14.41 -25.54
N GLY A 69 13.31 14.92 -24.33
CA GLY A 69 12.15 14.52 -23.55
C GLY A 69 10.86 15.20 -23.99
N TRP A 70 9.87 15.29 -23.09
CA TRP A 70 8.61 15.99 -23.39
C TRP A 70 8.38 17.18 -22.46
N ALA A 71 7.71 18.19 -22.99
CA ALA A 71 7.40 19.45 -22.32
C ALA A 71 5.88 19.67 -22.35
N GLY A 72 5.35 20.32 -21.32
CA GLY A 72 3.94 20.63 -21.26
C GLY A 72 3.60 21.91 -20.51
N ALA A 73 2.46 22.48 -20.86
CA ALA A 73 1.88 23.67 -20.26
C ALA A 73 0.42 23.39 -19.87
N SER A 74 0.03 23.79 -18.66
CA SER A 74 -1.38 23.84 -18.25
C SER A 74 -1.88 25.27 -18.34
N MET A 75 -3.08 25.45 -18.88
CA MET A 75 -3.76 26.73 -18.91
C MET A 75 -4.33 27.14 -17.53
N THR A 76 -4.09 26.35 -16.48
CA THR A 76 -4.30 26.74 -15.08
C THR A 76 -3.10 26.32 -14.23
N SER A 77 -3.11 26.60 -12.92
CA SER A 77 -2.11 26.05 -11.98
C SER A 77 -2.18 24.52 -11.79
N SER A 78 -3.23 23.87 -12.27
CA SER A 78 -3.52 22.45 -12.02
C SER A 78 -3.33 21.61 -13.29
N MET A 79 -2.92 20.36 -13.12
CA MET A 79 -2.97 19.33 -14.17
C MET A 79 -4.42 18.84 -14.40
N MET A 80 -5.18 18.68 -13.32
CA MET A 80 -6.53 18.14 -13.37
C MET A 80 -7.53 19.18 -13.89
N ALA A 81 -8.54 18.69 -14.61
CA ALA A 81 -9.65 19.43 -15.18
C ALA A 81 -9.25 20.64 -16.04
N SER A 82 -8.00 20.67 -16.51
CA SER A 82 -7.42 21.82 -17.21
C SER A 82 -7.07 21.50 -18.66
N THR A 83 -7.08 22.51 -19.54
CA THR A 83 -6.52 22.40 -20.89
C THR A 83 -5.00 22.30 -20.79
N LEU A 84 -4.46 21.20 -21.28
CA LEU A 84 -3.02 20.93 -21.28
C LEU A 84 -2.49 20.94 -22.72
N ILE A 85 -1.29 21.44 -22.91
CA ILE A 85 -0.55 21.36 -24.17
C ILE A 85 0.69 20.54 -23.89
N ALA A 86 0.95 19.50 -24.67
CA ALA A 86 2.15 18.68 -24.56
C ALA A 86 2.86 18.62 -25.91
N CYS A 87 4.18 18.75 -25.92
CA CYS A 87 5.02 18.65 -27.11
C CYS A 87 6.38 17.98 -26.82
N TRP A 88 6.98 17.39 -27.86
CA TRP A 88 8.27 16.72 -27.79
C TRP A 88 8.88 16.55 -29.19
N PRO A 89 10.21 16.39 -29.31
CA PRO A 89 10.86 16.18 -30.59
C PRO A 89 10.65 14.75 -31.11
N ASN A 90 10.54 14.60 -32.42
CA ASN A 90 10.53 13.34 -33.15
C ASN A 90 11.39 13.49 -34.42
N GLY A 91 12.69 13.20 -34.29
CA GLY A 91 13.65 13.57 -35.33
C GLY A 91 13.84 15.08 -35.37
N GLU A 92 13.67 15.69 -36.55
CA GLU A 92 13.76 17.14 -36.74
C GLU A 92 12.41 17.86 -36.51
N ASP A 93 11.32 17.09 -36.42
CA ASP A 93 9.97 17.60 -36.21
C ASP A 93 9.62 17.70 -34.71
N VAL A 94 8.61 18.50 -34.39
CA VAL A 94 7.98 18.54 -33.06
C VAL A 94 6.56 18.00 -33.15
N VAL A 95 6.26 16.99 -32.34
CA VAL A 95 4.92 16.44 -32.18
C VAL A 95 4.26 17.11 -30.98
N ALA A 96 2.98 17.48 -31.12
CA ALA A 96 2.23 18.14 -30.06
C ALA A 96 0.76 17.73 -30.05
N SER A 97 0.09 17.91 -28.90
CA SER A 97 -1.33 17.61 -28.70
C SER A 97 -1.94 18.49 -27.61
N VAL A 98 -3.23 18.77 -27.72
CA VAL A 98 -4.03 19.29 -26.60
C VAL A 98 -4.56 18.10 -25.80
N ARG A 99 -4.48 18.18 -24.48
CA ARG A 99 -4.82 17.09 -23.57
C ARG A 99 -5.65 17.56 -22.40
N LYS A 100 -6.38 16.63 -21.77
CA LYS A 100 -7.13 16.88 -20.54
C LYS A 100 -7.22 15.61 -19.70
N THR A 101 -7.25 15.76 -18.39
CA THR A 101 -7.44 14.65 -17.45
C THR A 101 -8.19 15.12 -16.21
N ASN A 102 -8.95 14.22 -15.60
CA ASN A 102 -9.57 14.43 -14.28
C ASN A 102 -8.91 13.57 -13.21
N ALA A 103 -7.68 13.11 -13.45
CA ALA A 103 -6.90 12.29 -12.53
C ALA A 103 -5.39 12.55 -12.70
N TYR A 104 -4.61 12.14 -11.69
CA TYR A 104 -3.15 12.16 -11.75
C TYR A 104 -2.60 10.96 -12.52
N SER A 105 -2.91 10.92 -13.81
CA SER A 105 -2.50 9.89 -14.78
C SER A 105 -2.07 10.52 -16.10
N SER A 106 -1.47 9.75 -17.01
CA SER A 106 -1.15 10.25 -18.36
C SER A 106 -2.41 10.85 -19.01
N PRO A 107 -2.41 12.13 -19.40
CA PRO A 107 -3.61 12.79 -19.90
C PRO A 107 -3.91 12.35 -21.34
N ALA A 108 -5.19 12.13 -21.63
CA ALA A 108 -5.67 11.76 -22.96
C ALA A 108 -5.70 12.99 -23.88
N VAL A 109 -5.63 12.76 -25.19
CA VAL A 109 -5.86 13.81 -26.20
C VAL A 109 -7.31 14.28 -26.08
N MET A 110 -7.53 15.60 -26.07
CA MET A 110 -8.88 16.17 -25.99
C MET A 110 -9.34 16.72 -27.35
N ASP A 111 -10.64 16.60 -27.60
CA ASP A 111 -11.30 17.22 -28.74
C ASP A 111 -11.71 18.68 -28.43
N GLY A 112 -11.94 19.48 -29.48
CA GLY A 112 -12.52 20.83 -29.38
C GLY A 112 -11.51 21.99 -29.37
N ALA A 113 -10.24 21.72 -29.04
CA ALA A 113 -9.14 22.68 -29.16
C ALA A 113 -8.10 22.18 -30.17
N THR A 114 -7.52 23.08 -30.96
CA THR A 114 -6.59 22.71 -32.04
C THR A 114 -5.27 23.47 -31.96
N LEU A 115 -4.18 22.75 -32.21
CA LEU A 115 -2.83 23.32 -32.31
C LEU A 115 -2.42 23.39 -33.78
N THR A 116 -2.02 24.58 -34.22
CA THR A 116 -1.50 24.85 -35.55
C THR A 116 -0.09 25.40 -35.42
N SER A 117 0.90 24.71 -35.97
CA SER A 117 2.31 25.11 -35.87
C SER A 117 2.60 26.40 -36.66
N ILE A 118 3.47 27.24 -36.09
CA ILE A 118 4.18 28.33 -36.77
C ILE A 118 5.57 27.79 -37.10
N PRO A 119 5.84 27.42 -38.38
CA PRO A 119 7.04 26.63 -38.73
C PRO A 119 8.37 27.34 -38.41
N GLU A 120 8.46 28.64 -38.65
CA GLU A 120 9.70 29.40 -38.41
C GLU A 120 10.12 29.43 -36.94
N GLY A 121 9.16 29.30 -36.01
CA GLY A 121 9.43 29.22 -34.57
C GLY A 121 9.47 27.78 -34.03
N THR A 122 9.37 26.77 -34.90
CA THR A 122 9.28 25.36 -34.50
C THR A 122 10.45 24.57 -35.08
N PHE A 123 11.32 24.05 -34.22
CA PHE A 123 12.53 23.33 -34.62
C PHE A 123 13.07 22.44 -33.51
N VAL A 124 13.92 21.49 -33.88
CA VAL A 124 14.73 20.67 -32.98
C VAL A 124 16.21 20.89 -33.32
N ASN A 125 17.05 21.12 -32.30
CA ASN A 125 18.50 21.16 -32.48
C ASN A 125 19.21 20.33 -31.41
N SER A 126 20.55 20.36 -31.38
CA SER A 126 21.37 19.56 -30.48
C SER A 126 21.24 19.92 -28.99
N THR A 127 20.61 21.05 -28.66
CA THR A 127 20.50 21.56 -27.29
C THR A 127 19.06 21.58 -26.78
N HIS A 128 18.10 21.96 -27.64
CA HIS A 128 16.69 22.14 -27.27
C HIS A 128 15.78 21.97 -28.48
N PHE A 129 14.49 21.85 -28.20
CA PHE A 129 13.43 22.02 -29.18
C PHE A 129 12.57 23.23 -28.84
N SER A 130 11.99 23.84 -29.86
CA SER A 130 11.02 24.93 -29.76
C SER A 130 9.75 24.51 -30.48
N TYR A 131 8.60 24.72 -29.84
CA TYR A 131 7.28 24.58 -30.45
C TYR A 131 6.56 25.92 -30.37
N THR A 132 6.42 26.59 -31.51
CA THR A 132 5.66 27.84 -31.61
C THR A 132 4.35 27.55 -32.34
N PHE A 133 3.23 27.92 -31.75
CA PHE A 133 1.91 27.46 -32.21
C PHE A 133 0.81 28.49 -31.98
N LYS A 134 -0.22 28.44 -32.82
CA LYS A 134 -1.54 28.97 -32.50
C LYS A 134 -2.38 27.86 -31.86
N CYS A 135 -2.98 28.14 -30.72
CA CYS A 135 -3.94 27.28 -30.03
C CYS A 135 -5.33 27.89 -30.17
N THR A 136 -6.20 27.27 -30.96
CA THR A 136 -7.58 27.75 -31.20
C THR A 136 -8.52 27.09 -30.20
N GLY A 137 -9.35 27.88 -29.51
CA GLY A 137 -10.31 27.39 -28.52
C GLY A 137 -9.71 26.89 -27.20
N CYS A 138 -8.46 27.23 -26.90
CA CYS A 138 -7.74 26.73 -25.73
C CYS A 138 -8.03 27.50 -24.44
N VAL A 139 -8.64 28.69 -24.56
CA VAL A 139 -8.99 29.57 -23.43
C VAL A 139 -10.49 29.89 -23.47
N THR A 140 -11.33 28.87 -23.24
CA THR A 140 -12.78 29.06 -23.12
C THR A 140 -13.26 28.72 -21.70
N GLY A 141 -14.35 29.33 -21.25
CA GLY A 141 -14.86 29.21 -19.88
C GLY A 141 -15.10 27.76 -19.41
N ASP A 142 -15.43 26.84 -20.34
CA ASP A 142 -15.72 25.43 -20.04
C ASP A 142 -14.52 24.50 -20.23
N THR A 143 -13.41 24.98 -20.79
CA THR A 143 -12.25 24.13 -21.12
C THR A 143 -11.33 23.86 -19.93
N GLY A 144 -11.44 24.61 -18.84
CA GLY A 144 -10.49 24.54 -17.72
C GLY A 144 -9.22 25.32 -18.04
N ALA A 145 -9.39 26.58 -18.41
CA ALA A 145 -8.33 27.53 -18.66
C ALA A 145 -8.43 28.72 -17.68
N PHE A 146 -7.42 29.58 -17.66
CA PHE A 146 -7.44 30.80 -16.88
C PHE A 146 -8.57 31.75 -17.33
N ASP A 147 -9.05 32.58 -16.41
CA ASP A 147 -10.02 33.63 -16.73
C ASP A 147 -9.33 34.73 -17.53
N ALA A 148 -9.60 34.78 -18.83
CA ALA A 148 -9.03 35.75 -19.76
C ALA A 148 -9.48 37.21 -19.50
N THR A 149 -10.49 37.41 -18.65
CA THR A 149 -10.94 38.73 -18.18
C THR A 149 -10.30 39.15 -16.86
N GLY A 150 -9.56 38.23 -16.22
CA GLY A 150 -8.80 38.49 -15.00
C GLY A 150 -7.57 39.37 -15.23
N THR A 151 -6.85 39.66 -14.15
CA THR A 151 -5.62 40.47 -14.20
C THR A 151 -4.36 39.62 -14.41
N THR A 152 -4.38 38.36 -13.99
CA THR A 152 -3.23 37.44 -14.04
C THR A 152 -3.70 36.06 -14.48
N ALA A 153 -3.05 35.51 -15.50
CA ALA A 153 -3.17 34.11 -15.88
C ALA A 153 -2.23 33.30 -14.99
N VAL A 154 -2.76 32.33 -14.25
CA VAL A 154 -1.94 31.38 -13.47
C VAL A 154 -1.79 30.11 -14.29
N LEU A 155 -0.57 29.82 -14.74
CA LEU A 155 -0.26 28.76 -15.69
C LEU A 155 0.61 27.70 -15.04
N GLY A 156 0.44 26.45 -15.45
CA GLY A 156 1.24 25.32 -15.02
C GLY A 156 2.27 24.94 -16.07
N TRP A 157 3.35 24.31 -15.66
CA TRP A 157 4.36 23.73 -16.55
C TRP A 157 4.79 22.35 -16.06
N ALA A 158 5.23 21.52 -16.99
CA ALA A 158 5.74 20.18 -16.72
C ALA A 158 6.82 19.82 -17.73
N PHE A 159 7.88 19.14 -17.27
CA PHE A 159 8.99 18.72 -18.11
C PHE A 159 9.51 17.35 -17.69
N SER A 160 9.78 16.50 -18.67
CA SER A 160 10.49 15.23 -18.50
C SER A 160 11.67 15.20 -19.46
N LYS A 161 12.81 14.65 -19.00
CA LYS A 161 13.97 14.38 -19.86
C LYS A 161 13.79 13.12 -20.70
N THR A 162 12.78 12.31 -20.38
CA THR A 162 12.51 11.04 -21.06
C THR A 162 11.41 11.20 -22.08
N ALA A 163 11.70 10.79 -23.32
CA ALA A 163 10.77 10.88 -24.43
C ALA A 163 9.54 9.97 -24.22
N PRO A 164 8.37 10.30 -24.80
CA PRO A 164 7.26 9.37 -24.85
C PRO A 164 7.64 8.05 -25.54
N THR A 165 7.00 6.94 -25.19
CA THR A 165 7.35 5.61 -25.72
C THR A 165 7.11 5.48 -27.22
N THR A 166 6.27 6.33 -27.80
CA THR A 166 6.02 6.38 -29.25
C THR A 166 6.09 7.83 -29.72
N PRO A 167 7.30 8.41 -29.89
CA PRO A 167 7.48 9.83 -30.16
C PRO A 167 6.80 10.32 -31.45
N SER A 168 6.53 9.44 -32.41
CA SER A 168 5.84 9.79 -33.64
C SER A 168 4.31 9.99 -33.49
N SER A 169 3.72 9.62 -32.35
CA SER A 169 2.27 9.67 -32.14
C SER A 169 1.86 10.75 -31.15
N ALA A 170 1.05 11.72 -31.59
CA ALA A 170 0.50 12.78 -30.73
C ALA A 170 -0.34 12.24 -29.54
N GLY A 171 -0.87 11.02 -29.66
CA GLY A 171 -1.59 10.32 -28.60
C GLY A 171 -0.71 9.48 -27.66
N SER A 172 0.62 9.55 -27.79
CA SER A 172 1.52 8.74 -26.94
C SER A 172 1.30 9.05 -25.46
N ALA A 173 1.30 8.01 -24.62
CA ALA A 173 1.21 8.18 -23.18
C ALA A 173 2.46 8.93 -22.67
N LEU A 174 2.24 9.89 -21.78
CA LEU A 174 3.33 10.68 -21.21
C LEU A 174 3.79 10.00 -19.92
N GLY A 175 5.09 9.72 -19.84
CA GLY A 175 5.74 9.34 -18.59
C GLY A 175 5.69 10.50 -17.57
N TYR A 176 6.06 10.24 -16.32
CA TYR A 176 6.09 11.28 -15.29
C TYR A 176 7.06 12.43 -15.67
N HIS A 177 6.69 13.66 -15.33
CA HIS A 177 7.50 14.88 -15.55
C HIS A 177 8.56 15.03 -14.45
N ALA A 178 9.48 14.06 -14.37
CA ALA A 178 10.49 13.97 -13.31
C ALA A 178 11.52 15.11 -13.34
N ALA A 179 11.69 15.79 -14.49
CA ALA A 179 12.67 16.86 -14.60
C ALA A 179 12.21 18.15 -13.89
N GLY A 180 10.90 18.39 -13.83
CA GLY A 180 10.34 19.52 -13.10
C GLY A 180 8.89 19.80 -13.46
N PHE A 181 8.18 20.44 -12.55
CA PHE A 181 6.83 20.94 -12.76
C PHE A 181 6.53 22.05 -11.74
N GLY A 182 5.52 22.87 -12.03
CA GLY A 182 5.09 23.92 -11.12
C GLY A 182 4.05 24.82 -11.75
N ALA A 183 3.79 25.95 -11.11
CA ALA A 183 2.92 26.99 -11.65
C ALA A 183 3.52 28.38 -11.41
N PHE A 184 3.13 29.33 -12.26
CA PHE A 184 3.57 30.71 -12.18
C PHE A 184 2.44 31.66 -12.61
N GLY A 185 2.53 32.93 -12.21
CA GLY A 185 1.58 33.97 -12.61
C GLY A 185 2.15 34.81 -13.76
N MET A 186 1.32 35.09 -14.76
CA MET A 186 1.61 35.98 -15.88
C MET A 186 0.57 37.11 -15.93
N PRO A 187 0.97 38.38 -15.82
CA PRO A 187 0.04 39.49 -16.01
C PRO A 187 -0.56 39.43 -17.43
N ILE A 188 -1.89 39.40 -17.52
CA ILE A 188 -2.58 39.23 -18.81
C ILE A 188 -2.31 40.42 -19.73
N ALA A 189 -2.31 41.64 -19.20
CA ALA A 189 -2.04 42.85 -19.96
C ALA A 189 -0.65 42.86 -20.61
N ASP A 190 0.35 42.22 -20.01
CA ASP A 190 1.71 42.16 -20.57
C ASP A 190 1.82 41.18 -21.75
N ALA A 191 0.88 40.22 -21.85
CA ALA A 191 0.81 39.26 -22.94
C ALA A 191 -0.06 39.73 -24.11
N GLU A 192 -0.77 40.85 -23.98
CA GLU A 192 -1.65 41.38 -25.02
C GLU A 192 -0.87 42.08 -26.13
N SER A 193 -1.31 41.89 -27.39
CA SER A 193 -0.71 42.59 -28.53
C SER A 193 -1.73 42.87 -29.64
N ALA A 194 -1.67 44.08 -30.19
CA ALA A 194 -2.37 44.47 -31.41
C ALA A 194 -1.93 43.66 -32.65
N ASP A 195 -0.73 43.09 -32.65
CA ASP A 195 -0.19 42.30 -33.77
C ASP A 195 -0.62 40.83 -33.74
N PHE A 196 -1.38 40.40 -32.72
CA PHE A 196 -1.81 39.01 -32.53
C PHE A 196 -2.43 38.40 -33.81
N GLU A 197 -3.36 39.11 -34.46
CA GLU A 197 -4.03 38.63 -35.68
C GLU A 197 -3.09 38.53 -36.89
N ALA A 198 -2.02 39.34 -36.92
CA ALA A 198 -0.98 39.22 -37.94
C ALA A 198 -0.11 37.98 -37.69
N TRP A 199 0.32 37.78 -36.46
CA TRP A 199 1.10 36.61 -36.06
C TRP A 199 0.32 35.30 -36.20
N ALA A 200 -0.98 35.30 -35.89
CA ALA A 200 -1.85 34.13 -36.01
C ALA A 200 -1.90 33.58 -37.44
N LYS A 201 -1.70 34.42 -38.47
CA LYS A 201 -1.66 34.01 -39.88
C LYS A 201 -0.37 33.30 -40.29
N LEU A 202 0.69 33.38 -39.47
CA LEU A 202 1.92 32.62 -39.67
C LEU A 202 1.72 31.13 -39.39
N ALA A 203 0.65 30.77 -38.69
CA ALA A 203 0.31 29.39 -38.40
C ALA A 203 -0.19 28.70 -39.68
N THR A 204 0.65 27.84 -40.24
CA THR A 204 0.45 27.22 -41.57
C THR A 204 0.56 25.69 -41.55
N GLY A 205 0.96 25.10 -40.42
CA GLY A 205 1.02 23.65 -40.25
C GLY A 205 -0.36 22.99 -40.16
N SER A 206 -0.47 21.71 -40.56
CA SER A 206 -1.69 20.93 -40.30
C SER A 206 -1.94 20.84 -38.80
N SER A 207 -3.22 20.87 -38.40
CA SER A 207 -3.62 20.57 -37.02
C SER A 207 -2.94 19.27 -36.57
N GLY A 208 -2.35 19.26 -35.37
CA GLY A 208 -1.61 18.13 -34.81
C GLY A 208 -2.44 16.87 -34.51
N SER A 209 -3.27 16.41 -35.44
CA SER A 209 -3.77 15.04 -35.49
C SER A 209 -2.97 14.33 -36.59
N ALA A 210 -2.05 13.44 -36.19
CA ALA A 210 -1.19 12.73 -37.11
C ALA A 210 -2.03 11.90 -38.10
N SER A 211 -2.24 12.42 -39.31
CA SER A 211 -2.72 11.64 -40.45
C SER A 211 -1.55 10.92 -41.08
N THR A 212 -1.59 9.59 -41.04
CA THR A 212 -0.73 8.66 -41.77
C THR A 212 -0.64 9.04 -43.26
N GLY A 213 0.52 9.54 -43.70
CA GLY A 213 0.76 9.92 -45.09
C GLY A 213 1.86 9.08 -45.73
N THR A 214 1.45 8.04 -46.46
CA THR A 214 2.32 7.22 -47.31
C THR A 214 2.69 7.98 -48.59
N THR A 215 3.95 7.85 -49.02
CA THR A 215 4.55 8.49 -50.19
C THR A 215 3.83 8.20 -51.51
N THR A 216 3.78 9.22 -52.37
CA THR A 216 3.13 9.30 -53.68
C THR A 216 3.76 8.42 -54.78
N GLY A 217 2.91 7.64 -55.46
CA GLY A 217 3.14 7.03 -56.76
C GLY A 217 1.87 7.18 -57.62
N SER A 218 2.06 7.50 -58.90
CA SER A 218 1.09 8.09 -59.83
C SER A 218 -0.09 7.20 -60.31
N ASN A 219 -1.20 7.88 -60.63
CA ASN A 219 -2.30 7.56 -61.57
C ASN A 219 -3.27 6.40 -61.30
N SER A 220 -4.54 6.75 -61.00
CA SER A 220 -5.72 6.52 -61.87
C SER A 220 -7.03 6.69 -61.09
N THR A 221 -7.96 7.40 -61.70
CA THR A 221 -9.33 7.74 -61.28
C THR A 221 -10.21 6.55 -60.87
N THR A 222 -10.78 6.56 -59.66
CA THR A 222 -12.13 6.06 -59.34
C THR A 222 -12.71 6.73 -58.08
N THR A 223 -14.03 6.95 -58.08
CA THR A 223 -14.88 7.72 -57.16
C THR A 223 -14.96 7.12 -55.73
N PRO A 224 -15.18 7.92 -54.65
CA PRO A 224 -15.08 7.44 -53.27
C PRO A 224 -16.35 6.70 -52.80
N GLY A 225 -16.17 5.52 -52.24
CA GLY A 225 -17.20 4.78 -51.52
C GLY A 225 -16.78 4.50 -50.07
N ALA A 226 -17.66 4.90 -49.16
CA ALA A 226 -17.83 4.45 -47.78
C ALA A 226 -16.65 4.51 -46.79
N SER A 227 -16.87 5.33 -45.75
CA SER A 227 -16.40 5.23 -44.38
C SER A 227 -15.67 3.93 -44.02
N THR A 228 -14.36 4.02 -43.76
CA THR A 228 -13.63 2.99 -43.03
C THR A 228 -13.22 3.57 -41.69
N THR A 229 -13.92 3.14 -40.64
CA THR A 229 -13.37 3.14 -39.28
C THR A 229 -12.00 2.47 -39.30
N PRO A 230 -10.96 3.02 -38.64
CA PRO A 230 -9.65 2.39 -38.60
C PRO A 230 -9.78 1.02 -37.95
N VAL A 231 -9.57 -0.04 -38.74
CA VAL A 231 -9.49 -1.41 -38.25
C VAL A 231 -8.19 -1.53 -37.46
N SER A 232 -8.28 -1.81 -36.15
CA SER A 232 -7.09 -2.11 -35.36
C SER A 232 -6.41 -3.35 -35.93
N THR A 233 -5.13 -3.25 -36.29
CA THR A 233 -4.32 -4.44 -36.58
C THR A 233 -4.22 -5.28 -35.30
N PRO A 234 -4.67 -6.55 -35.31
CA PRO A 234 -4.49 -7.45 -34.17
C PRO A 234 -3.01 -7.54 -33.79
N LEU A 235 -2.70 -7.74 -32.50
CA LEU A 235 -1.33 -8.02 -32.10
C LEU A 235 -0.80 -9.26 -32.85
N PRO A 236 0.49 -9.27 -33.25
CA PRO A 236 1.11 -10.46 -33.82
C PRO A 236 0.91 -11.68 -32.92
N ALA A 237 0.76 -12.86 -33.53
CA ALA A 237 0.59 -14.09 -32.78
C ALA A 237 1.77 -14.29 -31.80
N PRO A 238 1.51 -14.55 -30.51
CA PRO A 238 2.56 -14.64 -29.51
C PRO A 238 3.45 -15.87 -29.72
N VAL A 239 4.74 -15.73 -29.43
CA VAL A 239 5.65 -16.88 -29.37
C VAL A 239 5.36 -17.66 -28.08
N THR A 240 4.99 -18.93 -28.22
CA THR A 240 4.72 -19.79 -27.05
C THR A 240 6.01 -20.29 -26.41
N LEU A 241 6.15 -20.10 -25.10
CA LEU A 241 7.28 -20.63 -24.35
C LEU A 241 7.04 -22.09 -23.93
N ASN A 242 8.10 -22.89 -23.93
CA ASN A 242 8.04 -24.31 -23.53
C ASN A 242 7.94 -24.52 -22.02
N THR A 243 8.28 -23.51 -21.20
CA THR A 243 8.27 -23.65 -19.74
C THR A 243 6.89 -23.35 -19.19
N THR A 244 6.38 -24.24 -18.33
CA THR A 244 5.07 -24.11 -17.68
C THR A 244 5.18 -24.09 -16.16
N TYR A 245 4.16 -23.53 -15.51
CA TYR A 245 4.15 -23.33 -14.05
C TYR A 245 2.85 -23.82 -13.41
N ASP A 246 2.93 -24.23 -12.15
CA ASP A 246 1.75 -24.53 -11.33
C ASP A 246 1.02 -23.23 -10.94
N TYR A 247 1.78 -22.17 -10.66
CA TYR A 247 1.25 -20.83 -10.43
C TYR A 247 1.96 -19.79 -11.30
N ILE A 248 1.17 -18.91 -11.91
CA ILE A 248 1.66 -17.65 -12.48
C ILE A 248 1.04 -16.51 -11.66
N VAL A 249 1.88 -15.76 -10.95
CA VAL A 249 1.49 -14.58 -10.17
C VAL A 249 1.83 -13.33 -10.98
N VAL A 250 0.87 -12.44 -11.16
CA VAL A 250 0.99 -11.25 -12.02
C VAL A 250 1.04 -9.99 -11.18
N GLY A 251 2.22 -9.36 -11.08
CA GLY A 251 2.47 -8.13 -10.33
C GLY A 251 3.32 -8.39 -9.08
N GLY A 252 4.52 -7.83 -9.01
CA GLY A 252 5.45 -7.90 -7.88
C GLY A 252 5.23 -6.82 -6.83
N GLY A 253 3.98 -6.39 -6.63
CA GLY A 253 3.60 -5.32 -5.71
C GLY A 253 3.43 -5.79 -4.26
N ALA A 254 2.58 -5.06 -3.52
CA ALA A 254 2.32 -5.32 -2.10
C ALA A 254 1.86 -6.76 -1.83
N ALA A 255 0.91 -7.25 -2.63
CA ALA A 255 0.30 -8.56 -2.43
C ALA A 255 1.05 -9.68 -3.18
N GLY A 256 1.46 -9.44 -4.43
CA GLY A 256 1.95 -10.51 -5.30
C GLY A 256 3.27 -11.14 -4.85
N LEU A 257 4.18 -10.38 -4.24
CA LEU A 257 5.40 -10.95 -3.64
C LEU A 257 5.09 -11.87 -2.46
N VAL A 258 4.16 -11.47 -1.59
CA VAL A 258 3.69 -12.28 -0.47
C VAL A 258 3.05 -13.57 -0.99
N ALA A 259 2.10 -13.45 -1.92
CA ALA A 259 1.40 -14.57 -2.51
C ALA A 259 2.36 -15.54 -3.23
N ALA A 260 3.26 -15.03 -4.07
CA ALA A 260 4.20 -15.85 -4.81
C ALA A 260 5.15 -16.63 -3.89
N LYS A 261 5.66 -15.99 -2.83
CA LYS A 261 6.51 -16.66 -1.83
C LYS A 261 5.74 -17.77 -1.13
N ARG A 262 4.55 -17.48 -0.60
CA ARG A 262 3.73 -18.47 0.14
C ARG A 262 3.30 -19.64 -0.74
N LEU A 263 2.96 -19.39 -2.00
CA LEU A 263 2.65 -20.45 -2.96
C LEU A 263 3.89 -21.29 -3.29
N ALA A 264 5.08 -20.70 -3.38
CA ALA A 264 6.32 -21.44 -3.60
C ALA A 264 6.71 -22.33 -2.40
N GLU A 265 6.33 -21.96 -1.16
CA GLU A 265 6.52 -22.81 0.02
C GLU A 265 5.73 -24.13 -0.03
N THR A 266 4.73 -24.23 -0.93
CA THR A 266 3.99 -25.47 -1.19
C THR A 266 4.70 -26.43 -2.15
N GLU A 267 5.97 -26.16 -2.49
CA GLU A 267 6.80 -26.90 -3.45
C GLU A 267 6.30 -26.86 -4.91
N LYS A 268 5.25 -26.10 -5.18
CA LYS A 268 4.71 -25.87 -6.53
C LYS A 268 5.58 -24.89 -7.31
N SER A 269 5.69 -25.07 -8.63
CA SER A 269 6.47 -24.14 -9.47
C SER A 269 5.74 -22.82 -9.65
N VAL A 270 6.39 -21.71 -9.28
CA VAL A 270 5.81 -20.36 -9.29
C VAL A 270 6.61 -19.44 -10.19
N LEU A 271 5.94 -18.77 -11.11
CA LEU A 271 6.47 -17.63 -11.85
C LEU A 271 5.81 -16.34 -11.33
N LEU A 272 6.61 -15.41 -10.81
CA LEU A 272 6.19 -14.04 -10.57
C LEU A 272 6.60 -13.16 -11.75
N ILE A 273 5.63 -12.50 -12.38
CA ILE A 273 5.84 -11.59 -13.50
C ILE A 273 5.61 -10.15 -13.02
N GLU A 274 6.59 -9.28 -13.23
CA GLU A 274 6.50 -7.85 -12.95
C GLU A 274 6.76 -7.05 -14.23
N ARG A 275 5.94 -6.03 -14.46
CA ARG A 275 6.03 -5.19 -15.66
C ARG A 275 7.18 -4.19 -15.61
N GLY A 276 7.60 -3.78 -14.42
CA GLY A 276 8.73 -2.91 -14.20
C GLY A 276 10.05 -3.61 -13.89
N GLY A 277 11.09 -2.81 -13.73
CA GLY A 277 12.43 -3.26 -13.38
C GLY A 277 12.63 -3.46 -11.88
N ALA A 278 13.88 -3.71 -11.49
CA ALA A 278 14.30 -3.76 -10.09
C ALA A 278 14.24 -2.36 -9.44
N SER A 279 14.12 -2.32 -8.12
CA SER A 279 13.94 -1.09 -7.32
C SER A 279 15.10 -0.87 -6.33
N SER A 280 14.96 -1.41 -5.12
CA SER A 280 15.99 -1.49 -4.08
C SER A 280 17.26 -2.20 -4.56
N ALA A 281 18.38 -1.96 -3.88
CA ALA A 281 19.62 -2.69 -4.14
C ALA A 281 19.44 -4.21 -3.99
N ILE A 282 18.69 -4.67 -2.99
CA ILE A 282 18.45 -6.11 -2.73
C ILE A 282 17.63 -6.78 -3.84
N SER A 283 16.79 -6.03 -4.53
CA SER A 283 16.01 -6.52 -5.66
C SER A 283 16.76 -6.49 -6.99
N GLY A 284 18.02 -6.02 -6.98
CA GLY A 284 18.89 -5.92 -8.15
C GLY A 284 18.99 -4.51 -8.75
N GLY A 285 18.39 -3.50 -8.13
CA GLY A 285 18.48 -2.10 -8.56
C GLY A 285 19.93 -1.60 -8.54
N LYS A 286 20.28 -0.76 -9.52
CA LYS A 286 21.65 -0.25 -9.74
C LYS A 286 21.77 1.28 -9.74
N ASP A 287 20.65 1.98 -9.57
CA ASP A 287 20.62 3.44 -9.46
C ASP A 287 21.00 3.84 -8.02
N TYR A 288 22.27 3.60 -7.67
CA TYR A 288 22.79 3.91 -6.35
C TYR A 288 22.88 5.42 -6.11
N LEU A 289 22.81 5.82 -4.85
CA LEU A 289 22.98 7.22 -4.46
C LEU A 289 24.44 7.65 -4.63
N ASP A 290 24.67 8.88 -5.09
CA ASP A 290 26.02 9.43 -5.30
C ASP A 290 26.91 9.37 -4.06
N TRP A 291 26.29 9.49 -2.88
CA TRP A 291 26.97 9.43 -1.58
C TRP A 291 26.99 8.03 -0.95
N ASN A 292 26.34 7.02 -1.56
CA ASN A 292 26.31 5.64 -1.06
C ASN A 292 26.06 4.60 -2.18
N SER A 293 27.08 3.80 -2.46
CA SER A 293 27.07 2.77 -3.51
C SER A 293 26.36 1.45 -3.16
N SER A 294 25.72 1.37 -1.99
CA SER A 294 25.05 0.15 -1.50
C SER A 294 23.53 0.27 -1.39
N VAL A 295 22.98 1.47 -1.57
CA VAL A 295 21.54 1.75 -1.47
C VAL A 295 21.09 2.59 -2.66
N THR A 296 19.89 2.33 -3.15
CA THR A 296 19.21 3.15 -4.14
C THR A 296 18.30 4.16 -3.42
N PRO A 297 17.76 5.18 -4.13
CA PRO A 297 16.70 6.03 -3.60
C PRO A 297 15.51 5.30 -2.97
N TYR A 298 15.20 4.08 -3.45
CA TYR A 298 14.09 3.27 -2.96
C TYR A 298 14.36 2.62 -1.60
N ASP A 299 15.63 2.47 -1.22
CA ASP A 299 16.06 1.84 0.03
C ASP A 299 16.01 2.81 1.22
N VAL A 300 16.28 4.10 1.00
CA VAL A 300 16.47 5.09 2.07
C VAL A 300 15.11 5.63 2.55
N PRO A 301 14.70 5.41 3.82
CA PRO A 301 13.37 5.78 4.30
C PRO A 301 12.95 7.25 4.07
N ALA A 302 13.89 8.18 4.27
CA ALA A 302 13.58 9.59 4.15
C ALA A 302 13.26 10.02 2.71
N TYR A 303 13.72 9.25 1.71
CA TYR A 303 13.40 9.54 0.33
C TYR A 303 11.90 9.41 0.11
N GLY A 304 11.19 8.43 0.68
CA GLY A 304 9.73 8.44 0.70
C GLY A 304 9.10 8.78 -0.65
N TYR A 305 8.29 9.85 -0.67
CA TYR A 305 7.78 10.45 -1.92
C TYR A 305 8.82 11.25 -2.73
N ALA A 306 9.85 11.79 -2.08
CA ALA A 306 10.95 12.51 -2.72
C ALA A 306 11.83 11.63 -3.62
N VAL A 307 11.61 10.31 -3.65
CA VAL A 307 12.19 9.41 -4.67
C VAL A 307 11.88 9.88 -6.10
N GLU A 308 10.75 10.58 -6.31
CA GLU A 308 10.41 11.19 -7.60
C GLU A 308 11.37 12.30 -8.04
N LYS A 309 12.16 12.86 -7.11
CA LYS A 309 13.10 13.95 -7.37
C LYS A 309 14.50 13.45 -7.71
N THR A 310 14.74 12.16 -7.61
CA THR A 310 16.10 11.60 -7.67
C THR A 310 16.39 10.95 -9.03
N GLY A 311 15.42 10.96 -9.93
CA GLY A 311 15.53 10.42 -11.28
C GLY A 311 14.17 9.95 -11.81
N ASP A 312 14.22 9.14 -12.86
CA ASP A 312 13.02 8.60 -13.50
C ASP A 312 12.43 7.44 -12.68
N VAL A 313 11.45 7.78 -11.83
CA VAL A 313 10.63 6.76 -11.16
C VAL A 313 9.68 6.13 -12.18
N SER A 314 9.67 4.79 -12.23
CA SER A 314 8.81 4.04 -13.13
C SER A 314 7.36 4.01 -12.63
N TYR A 315 6.57 4.97 -13.09
CA TYR A 315 5.11 4.99 -12.90
C TYR A 315 4.38 4.28 -14.03
N CYS A 316 3.22 3.72 -13.70
CA CYS A 316 2.31 3.17 -14.69
C CYS A 316 1.71 4.29 -15.55
N THR A 317 1.78 4.15 -16.86
CA THR A 317 1.28 5.13 -17.84
C THR A 317 -0.15 4.84 -18.33
N ASP A 318 -0.69 3.68 -17.95
CA ASP A 318 -1.96 3.13 -18.40
C ASP A 318 -2.93 2.84 -17.25
N THR A 319 -2.71 3.49 -16.10
CA THR A 319 -3.58 3.44 -14.91
C THR A 319 -4.33 4.76 -14.72
N ALA A 320 -5.53 4.68 -14.13
CA ALA A 320 -6.42 5.82 -13.97
C ALA A 320 -5.96 6.85 -12.91
N SER A 321 -4.87 6.55 -12.22
CA SER A 321 -4.19 7.39 -11.24
C SER A 321 -2.75 6.89 -11.09
N GLN A 322 -1.96 7.56 -10.27
CA GLN A 322 -0.56 7.24 -10.02
C GLN A 322 -0.42 5.85 -9.38
N ALA A 323 0.39 4.99 -10.01
CA ALA A 323 0.73 3.67 -9.51
C ALA A 323 2.19 3.34 -9.85
N GLY A 324 2.91 2.69 -8.93
CA GLY A 324 4.28 2.25 -9.19
C GLY A 324 4.31 1.03 -10.12
N CYS A 325 5.06 1.14 -11.21
CA CYS A 325 5.31 0.08 -12.19
C CYS A 325 6.79 -0.33 -12.12
N ILE A 326 7.16 -0.88 -10.97
CA ILE A 326 8.51 -1.29 -10.58
C ILE A 326 8.37 -2.44 -9.58
N LEU A 327 9.37 -3.29 -9.41
CA LEU A 327 9.32 -4.36 -8.41
C LEU A 327 9.13 -3.79 -6.99
N GLY A 328 8.10 -4.28 -6.28
CA GLY A 328 7.56 -3.68 -5.06
C GLY A 328 6.31 -2.81 -5.28
N GLY A 329 6.00 -2.46 -6.53
CA GLY A 329 4.89 -1.60 -6.91
C GLY A 329 4.92 -0.26 -6.19
N SER A 330 3.76 0.24 -5.78
CA SER A 330 3.68 1.50 -5.03
C SER A 330 4.33 1.45 -3.63
N THR A 331 4.69 0.28 -3.11
CA THR A 331 5.26 0.15 -1.75
C THR A 331 6.70 0.67 -1.65
N VAL A 332 7.41 0.77 -2.77
CA VAL A 332 8.77 1.31 -2.84
C VAL A 332 8.84 2.80 -3.13
N ILE A 333 7.70 3.45 -3.37
CA ILE A 333 7.60 4.88 -3.73
C ILE A 333 6.64 5.68 -2.83
N ASN A 334 5.99 5.03 -1.87
CA ASN A 334 5.06 5.67 -0.94
C ASN A 334 5.78 6.30 0.27
N ALA A 335 5.05 6.97 1.17
CA ALA A 335 5.57 7.49 2.44
C ALA A 335 5.74 6.45 3.55
N GLU A 336 5.69 5.15 3.25
CA GLU A 336 6.00 4.08 4.19
C GLU A 336 5.05 3.95 5.40
N MET A 337 3.93 4.66 5.44
CA MET A 337 2.96 4.56 6.55
C MET A 337 2.50 3.11 6.78
N PHE A 338 2.85 2.53 7.92
CA PHE A 338 2.55 1.15 8.28
C PHE A 338 1.50 1.07 9.39
N VAL A 339 0.28 1.50 9.05
CA VAL A 339 -0.84 1.47 9.99
C VAL A 339 -1.41 0.06 9.99
N LYS A 340 -1.06 -0.76 10.99
CA LYS A 340 -1.69 -2.07 11.20
C LYS A 340 -3.21 -1.88 11.28
N PRO A 341 -4.02 -2.65 10.52
CA PRO A 341 -5.47 -2.54 10.56
C PRO A 341 -5.97 -2.82 11.97
N GLN A 342 -7.03 -2.12 12.37
CA GLN A 342 -7.78 -2.50 13.57
C GLN A 342 -8.69 -3.68 13.21
N GLU A 343 -9.10 -4.46 14.21
CA GLU A 343 -10.00 -5.60 14.01
C GLU A 343 -11.29 -5.18 13.29
N LYS A 344 -11.78 -3.98 13.62
CA LYS A 344 -12.99 -3.40 13.03
C LYS A 344 -12.89 -3.18 11.52
N ASP A 345 -11.69 -2.99 10.96
CA ASP A 345 -11.51 -2.84 9.50
C ASP A 345 -11.96 -4.10 8.73
N PHE A 346 -12.09 -5.24 9.43
CA PHE A 346 -12.56 -6.51 8.86
C PHE A 346 -14.06 -6.79 9.11
N GLU A 347 -14.82 -5.86 9.69
CA GLU A 347 -16.24 -6.11 10.05
C GLU A 347 -17.15 -6.29 8.83
N ASN A 348 -16.83 -5.61 7.72
CA ASN A 348 -17.57 -5.69 6.46
C ASN A 348 -17.06 -6.79 5.51
N TRP A 349 -16.08 -7.59 5.94
CA TRP A 349 -15.57 -8.70 5.16
C TRP A 349 -16.46 -9.95 5.32
N PRO A 350 -16.56 -10.80 4.28
CA PRO A 350 -17.35 -12.02 4.38
C PRO A 350 -16.79 -12.97 5.45
N GLN A 351 -17.62 -13.91 5.89
CA GLN A 351 -17.19 -14.99 6.79
C GLN A 351 -15.96 -15.71 6.24
N GLY A 352 -14.98 -16.01 7.09
CA GLY A 352 -13.68 -16.56 6.68
C GLY A 352 -12.63 -15.48 6.38
N TRP A 353 -13.00 -14.19 6.48
CA TRP A 353 -12.14 -13.02 6.32
C TRP A 353 -12.33 -11.96 7.42
N GLN A 354 -13.12 -12.26 8.46
CA GLN A 354 -13.21 -11.38 9.62
C GLN A 354 -11.90 -11.43 10.40
N TRP A 355 -11.68 -10.50 11.34
CA TRP A 355 -10.40 -10.42 12.07
C TRP A 355 -9.96 -11.78 12.64
N ALA A 356 -10.87 -12.50 13.30
CA ALA A 356 -10.59 -13.82 13.88
C ALA A 356 -10.09 -14.85 12.85
N ASP A 357 -10.45 -14.70 11.58
CA ASP A 357 -10.01 -15.60 10.50
C ASP A 357 -8.61 -15.20 9.98
N VAL A 358 -8.31 -13.91 9.93
CA VAL A 358 -7.06 -13.37 9.35
C VAL A 358 -5.96 -13.10 10.37
N GLU A 359 -6.27 -13.12 11.68
CA GLU A 359 -5.35 -12.78 12.77
C GLU A 359 -4.05 -13.58 12.69
N SER A 360 -4.12 -14.90 12.48
CA SER A 360 -2.92 -15.74 12.35
C SER A 360 -2.05 -15.37 11.15
N SER A 361 -2.67 -14.94 10.05
CA SER A 361 -1.98 -14.45 8.85
C SER A 361 -1.35 -13.07 9.11
N ALA A 362 -2.03 -12.21 9.89
CA ALA A 362 -1.48 -10.94 10.33
C ALA A 362 -0.26 -11.11 11.22
N GLN A 363 -0.34 -11.99 12.23
CA GLN A 363 0.78 -12.31 13.11
C GLN A 363 1.98 -12.85 12.33
N SER A 364 1.76 -13.80 11.40
CA SER A 364 2.85 -14.33 10.57
C SER A 364 3.53 -13.26 9.71
N PHE A 365 2.76 -12.28 9.18
CA PHE A 365 3.34 -11.15 8.47
C PHE A 365 4.16 -10.25 9.41
N TYR A 366 3.61 -9.88 10.57
CA TYR A 366 4.26 -8.96 11.51
C TYR A 366 5.52 -9.54 12.15
N GLU A 367 5.63 -10.87 12.27
CA GLU A 367 6.85 -11.54 12.71
C GLU A 367 8.06 -11.22 11.83
N VAL A 368 7.85 -11.13 10.51
CA VAL A 368 8.92 -10.86 9.53
C VAL A 368 8.98 -9.40 9.11
N ASN A 369 7.91 -8.63 9.31
CA ASN A 369 7.78 -7.23 8.93
C ASN A 369 6.99 -6.44 10.00
N PRO A 370 7.59 -6.14 11.16
CA PRO A 370 6.88 -5.62 12.33
C PRO A 370 6.44 -4.15 12.22
N GLY A 371 7.16 -3.34 11.42
CA GLY A 371 7.08 -1.89 11.43
C GLY A 371 7.71 -1.27 12.69
N THR A 372 7.76 0.06 12.75
CA THR A 372 8.37 0.78 13.88
C THR A 372 7.86 2.22 14.01
N THR A 373 7.83 2.75 15.24
CA THR A 373 7.67 4.19 15.53
C THR A 373 9.00 4.87 15.91
N LEU A 374 10.11 4.12 15.91
CA LEU A 374 11.45 4.57 16.28
C LEU A 374 12.51 3.88 15.38
N PRO A 375 12.65 4.32 14.13
CA PRO A 375 13.48 3.62 13.15
C PRO A 375 15.00 3.88 13.29
N SER A 376 15.41 4.97 13.93
CA SER A 376 16.83 5.30 14.15
C SER A 376 17.44 4.43 15.25
N LYS A 377 18.55 3.74 14.97
CA LYS A 377 19.20 2.78 15.90
C LYS A 377 19.77 3.42 17.17
N ASP A 378 20.06 4.72 17.14
CA ASP A 378 20.50 5.48 18.30
C ASP A 378 19.39 5.77 19.33
N GLY A 379 18.15 5.31 19.09
CA GLY A 379 17.01 5.50 19.97
C GLY A 379 16.46 6.93 20.00
N ARG A 380 16.84 7.77 19.03
CA ARG A 380 16.41 9.17 18.93
C ARG A 380 15.43 9.36 17.79
N ARG A 381 14.63 10.42 17.90
CA ARG A 381 13.81 10.93 16.80
C ARG A 381 14.30 12.30 16.37
N TYR A 382 14.36 12.55 15.07
CA TYR A 382 14.92 13.77 14.51
C TYR A 382 13.82 14.78 14.10
N TYR A 383 14.17 16.07 14.08
CA TYR A 383 13.27 17.18 13.71
C TYR A 383 11.87 17.16 14.35
N GLN A 384 11.83 17.01 15.67
CA GLN A 384 10.60 16.78 16.44
C GLN A 384 9.72 18.02 16.68
N GLY A 385 10.06 19.18 16.11
CA GLY A 385 9.30 20.43 16.32
C GLY A 385 7.81 20.29 15.96
N VAL A 386 7.50 19.64 14.83
CA VAL A 386 6.11 19.35 14.42
C VAL A 386 5.40 18.47 15.45
N TYR A 387 6.05 17.39 15.88
CA TYR A 387 5.50 16.45 16.87
C TYR A 387 5.18 17.18 18.18
N GLN A 388 6.13 17.95 18.71
CA GLN A 388 5.99 18.66 19.98
C GLN A 388 4.83 19.67 19.96
N ILE A 389 4.66 20.39 18.86
CA ILE A 389 3.58 21.38 18.72
C ILE A 389 2.22 20.69 18.64
N LEU A 390 2.08 19.71 17.74
CA LEU A 390 0.79 19.06 17.50
C LEU A 390 0.37 18.12 18.62
N SER A 391 1.30 17.36 19.23
CA SER A 391 0.98 16.52 20.39
C SER A 391 0.45 17.37 21.55
N ASN A 392 1.05 18.55 21.81
CA ASN A 392 0.54 19.48 22.82
C ASN A 392 -0.84 20.04 22.44
N LEU A 393 -1.05 20.43 21.18
CA LEU A 393 -2.34 20.89 20.70
C LEU A 393 -3.44 19.83 20.92
N LEU A 394 -3.19 18.59 20.49
CA LEU A 394 -4.14 17.49 20.59
C LEU A 394 -4.37 17.10 22.07
N LYS A 395 -3.30 16.95 22.86
CA LYS A 395 -3.38 16.63 24.29
C LYS A 395 -4.18 17.66 25.08
N SER A 396 -4.00 18.95 24.80
CA SER A 396 -4.76 20.04 25.45
C SER A 396 -6.26 20.03 25.11
N ASN A 397 -6.67 19.26 24.11
CA ASN A 397 -8.05 19.06 23.69
C ASN A 397 -8.53 17.61 23.91
N GLY A 398 -7.90 16.88 24.84
CA GLY A 398 -8.38 15.60 25.34
C GLY A 398 -7.93 14.37 24.54
N TRP A 399 -6.96 14.53 23.63
CA TRP A 399 -6.39 13.40 22.89
C TRP A 399 -5.30 12.70 23.71
N SER A 400 -5.09 11.42 23.44
CA SER A 400 -4.07 10.60 24.13
C SER A 400 -2.98 10.10 23.18
N GLU A 401 -1.75 10.03 23.68
CA GLU A 401 -0.64 9.40 22.98
C GLU A 401 -0.73 7.88 23.08
N VAL A 402 -0.48 7.17 21.99
CA VAL A 402 -0.32 5.71 21.94
C VAL A 402 0.87 5.37 21.04
N ASP A 403 1.37 4.14 21.15
CA ASP A 403 2.16 3.56 20.05
C ASP A 403 1.21 2.88 19.06
N ALA A 404 1.08 3.45 17.86
CA ALA A 404 0.16 2.94 16.84
C ALA A 404 0.56 1.57 16.23
N ILE A 405 1.80 1.10 16.44
CA ILE A 405 2.25 -0.24 16.06
C ILE A 405 1.84 -1.28 17.11
N GLU A 406 1.91 -0.92 18.39
CA GLU A 406 1.58 -1.81 19.51
C GLU A 406 0.07 -1.83 19.84
N GLU A 407 -0.63 -0.72 19.60
CA GLU A 407 -2.05 -0.56 19.96
C GLU A 407 -2.95 -0.29 18.73
N PRO A 408 -3.01 -1.22 17.75
CA PRO A 408 -3.71 -0.98 16.47
C PRO A 408 -5.22 -0.74 16.63
N ASN A 409 -5.85 -1.28 17.68
CA ASN A 409 -7.28 -1.09 17.94
C ASN A 409 -7.65 0.26 18.57
N LYS A 410 -6.68 1.08 19.01
CA LYS A 410 -6.96 2.42 19.53
C LYS A 410 -7.01 3.42 18.38
N LYS A 411 -8.21 3.95 18.12
CA LYS A 411 -8.48 4.90 17.01
C LYS A 411 -9.41 6.06 17.36
N GLU A 412 -9.73 6.27 18.65
CA GLU A 412 -10.63 7.35 19.10
C GLU A 412 -9.84 8.42 19.87
N LYS A 413 -9.78 9.65 19.32
CA LYS A 413 -8.99 10.78 19.84
C LYS A 413 -7.58 10.39 20.32
N ILE A 414 -6.82 9.74 19.45
CA ILE A 414 -5.42 9.34 19.71
C ILE A 414 -4.43 9.99 18.74
N TYR A 415 -3.20 10.18 19.20
CA TYR A 415 -2.06 10.53 18.35
C TYR A 415 -0.86 9.62 18.64
N SER A 416 0.04 9.51 17.67
CA SER A 416 1.24 8.67 17.77
C SER A 416 2.37 9.32 16.98
N HIS A 417 3.61 8.96 17.35
CA HIS A 417 4.69 9.01 16.37
C HIS A 417 4.30 8.18 15.14
N PRO A 418 4.73 8.56 13.92
CA PRO A 418 4.29 7.88 12.71
C PRO A 418 4.67 6.40 12.74
N PRO A 419 3.71 5.48 12.54
CA PRO A 419 4.03 4.08 12.32
C PRO A 419 4.60 3.90 10.91
N MET A 420 5.84 3.43 10.80
CA MET A 420 6.59 3.36 9.55
C MET A 420 6.92 1.91 9.17
N ASN A 421 6.94 1.62 7.87
CA ASN A 421 7.37 0.35 7.30
C ASN A 421 8.88 0.36 7.07
N ILE A 422 9.63 0.47 8.16
CA ILE A 422 11.09 0.58 8.16
C ILE A 422 11.64 -0.56 9.01
N GLN A 423 12.70 -1.19 8.50
CA GLN A 423 13.44 -2.22 9.22
C GLN A 423 14.92 -2.06 8.90
N ASP A 424 15.76 -2.14 9.94
CA ASP A 424 17.21 -2.02 9.79
C ASP A 424 17.67 -0.75 9.05
N SER A 425 16.94 0.35 9.29
CA SER A 425 17.17 1.67 8.67
C SER A 425 16.95 1.71 7.15
N LEU A 426 16.32 0.67 6.59
CA LEU A 426 15.91 0.57 5.21
C LEU A 426 14.38 0.58 5.11
N ARG A 427 13.87 1.03 3.98
CA ARG A 427 12.48 0.76 3.59
C ARG A 427 12.26 -0.75 3.62
N ALA A 428 11.25 -1.19 4.36
CA ALA A 428 10.90 -2.59 4.49
C ALA A 428 9.82 -3.01 3.47
N GLY A 429 8.92 -3.90 3.87
CA GLY A 429 7.93 -4.53 3.00
C GLY A 429 8.49 -5.74 2.24
N PRO A 430 7.65 -6.37 1.40
CA PRO A 430 7.96 -7.66 0.78
C PRO A 430 9.21 -7.70 -0.09
N VAL A 431 9.68 -6.56 -0.59
CA VAL A 431 10.95 -6.48 -1.33
C VAL A 431 12.15 -6.76 -0.41
N LEU A 432 12.13 -6.25 0.83
CA LEU A 432 13.18 -6.51 1.82
C LEU A 432 12.99 -7.87 2.50
N THR A 433 11.75 -8.27 2.78
CA THR A 433 11.46 -9.39 3.69
C THR A 433 11.05 -10.69 3.01
N TYR A 434 10.30 -10.66 1.90
CA TYR A 434 9.78 -11.87 1.23
C TYR A 434 10.60 -12.27 0.01
N LEU A 435 11.02 -11.30 -0.81
CA LEU A 435 11.74 -11.56 -2.06
C LEU A 435 13.04 -12.36 -1.84
N PRO A 436 13.92 -12.02 -0.88
CA PRO A 436 15.17 -12.77 -0.69
C PRO A 436 14.92 -14.23 -0.28
N GLU A 437 13.89 -14.48 0.53
CA GLU A 437 13.51 -15.84 0.93
C GLU A 437 12.86 -16.61 -0.22
N ALA A 438 12.02 -15.96 -1.04
CA ALA A 438 11.44 -16.56 -2.23
C ALA A 438 12.53 -16.98 -3.23
N GLN A 439 13.56 -16.16 -3.43
CA GLN A 439 14.67 -16.45 -4.34
C GLN A 439 15.56 -17.63 -3.90
N LYS A 440 15.51 -18.04 -2.63
CA LYS A 440 16.19 -19.26 -2.16
C LYS A 440 15.44 -20.53 -2.57
N LEU A 441 14.15 -20.43 -2.90
CA LEU A 441 13.33 -21.56 -3.31
C LEU A 441 13.59 -21.90 -4.78
N SER A 442 14.08 -23.11 -5.07
CA SER A 442 14.44 -23.53 -6.43
C SER A 442 13.26 -23.59 -7.42
N ASN A 443 12.04 -23.63 -6.89
CA ASN A 443 10.78 -23.67 -7.62
C ASN A 443 10.16 -22.28 -7.85
N PHE A 444 10.79 -21.20 -7.38
CA PHE A 444 10.39 -19.82 -7.63
C PHE A 444 11.20 -19.20 -8.77
N LYS A 445 10.53 -18.46 -9.66
CA LYS A 445 11.16 -17.63 -10.69
C LYS A 445 10.55 -16.24 -10.72
N LEU A 446 11.41 -15.24 -10.93
CA LEU A 446 11.04 -13.84 -11.12
C LEU A 446 11.35 -13.43 -12.55
N GLN A 447 10.40 -12.78 -13.22
CA GLN A 447 10.58 -12.20 -14.54
C GLN A 447 10.17 -10.72 -14.51
N LEU A 448 11.16 -9.84 -14.70
CA LEU A 448 10.99 -8.38 -14.72
C LEU A 448 10.75 -7.86 -16.13
N ASN A 449 10.44 -6.56 -16.25
CA ASN A 449 10.23 -5.85 -17.53
C ASN A 449 9.29 -6.59 -18.48
N THR A 450 8.26 -7.23 -17.93
CA THR A 450 7.32 -8.08 -18.68
C THR A 450 5.89 -7.73 -18.31
N LYS A 451 5.19 -7.05 -19.23
CA LYS A 451 3.81 -6.61 -19.03
C LYS A 451 2.85 -7.71 -19.44
N VAL A 452 2.06 -8.23 -18.51
CA VAL A 452 0.93 -9.10 -18.86
C VAL A 452 -0.17 -8.26 -19.53
N LEU A 453 -0.65 -8.73 -20.68
CA LEU A 453 -1.68 -8.07 -21.48
C LEU A 453 -3.08 -8.59 -21.12
N ARG A 454 -3.21 -9.90 -20.96
CA ARG A 454 -4.42 -10.63 -20.58
C ARG A 454 -4.11 -12.04 -20.11
N VAL A 455 -5.09 -12.71 -19.49
CA VAL A 455 -5.07 -14.17 -19.36
C VAL A 455 -5.65 -14.80 -20.64
N VAL A 456 -5.12 -15.95 -21.03
CA VAL A 456 -5.62 -16.74 -22.16
C VAL A 456 -6.45 -17.90 -21.60
N ARG A 457 -7.66 -18.09 -22.12
CA ARG A 457 -8.61 -19.07 -21.58
C ARG A 457 -9.40 -19.77 -22.68
N SER A 458 -9.91 -20.95 -22.34
CA SER A 458 -10.93 -21.68 -23.10
C SER A 458 -12.14 -21.84 -22.19
N GLY A 459 -13.24 -21.12 -22.49
CA GLY A 459 -14.38 -21.02 -21.58
C GLY A 459 -13.97 -20.47 -20.21
N SER A 460 -14.24 -21.25 -19.16
CA SER A 460 -13.92 -20.95 -17.75
C SER A 460 -12.47 -21.25 -17.35
N THR A 461 -11.74 -22.04 -18.14
CA THR A 461 -10.40 -22.52 -17.78
C THR A 461 -9.33 -21.63 -18.40
N VAL A 462 -8.49 -21.01 -17.56
CA VAL A 462 -7.30 -20.29 -17.97
C VAL A 462 -6.19 -21.27 -18.34
N THR A 463 -5.58 -21.09 -19.51
CA THR A 463 -4.49 -21.94 -20.02
C THR A 463 -3.12 -21.28 -19.90
N GLY A 464 -3.06 -19.97 -19.72
CA GLY A 464 -1.80 -19.22 -19.61
C GLY A 464 -2.00 -17.72 -19.57
N VAL A 465 -0.90 -16.99 -19.73
CA VAL A 465 -0.89 -15.52 -19.82
C VAL A 465 -0.18 -15.05 -21.08
N GLU A 466 -0.77 -14.05 -21.74
CA GLU A 466 -0.15 -13.36 -22.87
C GLU A 466 0.60 -12.13 -22.34
N VAL A 467 1.88 -12.02 -22.68
CA VAL A 467 2.78 -11.00 -22.14
C VAL A 467 3.49 -10.24 -23.26
N GLN A 468 3.84 -9.00 -22.98
CA GLN A 468 4.73 -8.18 -23.79
C GLN A 468 6.05 -7.97 -23.03
N THR A 469 7.16 -8.32 -23.67
CA THR A 469 8.51 -8.12 -23.14
C THR A 469 8.99 -6.69 -23.40
N GLU A 470 10.09 -6.30 -22.76
CA GLU A 470 10.76 -5.01 -22.95
C GLU A 470 11.08 -4.67 -24.42
N SER A 471 11.39 -5.68 -25.24
CA SER A 471 11.63 -5.49 -26.68
C SER A 471 10.37 -5.23 -27.51
N GLY A 472 9.20 -5.23 -26.86
CA GLY A 472 7.89 -5.13 -27.51
C GLY A 472 7.36 -6.47 -28.04
N ALA A 473 8.13 -7.56 -27.96
CA ALA A 473 7.71 -8.87 -28.43
C ALA A 473 6.65 -9.50 -27.53
N THR A 474 5.61 -10.08 -28.14
CA THR A 474 4.53 -10.79 -27.44
C THR A 474 4.86 -12.28 -27.27
N GLN A 475 4.63 -12.82 -26.07
CA GLN A 475 4.86 -14.22 -25.71
C GLN A 475 3.65 -14.82 -24.98
N LEU A 476 3.47 -16.13 -25.11
CA LEU A 476 2.47 -16.91 -24.36
C LEU A 476 3.19 -17.81 -23.36
N ILE A 477 2.87 -17.65 -22.08
CA ILE A 477 3.39 -18.48 -20.98
C ILE A 477 2.25 -19.37 -20.49
N ASN A 478 2.37 -20.68 -20.73
CA ASN A 478 1.33 -21.64 -20.39
C ASN A 478 1.41 -22.10 -18.93
N LEU A 479 0.25 -22.46 -18.40
CA LEU A 479 0.13 -23.19 -17.14
C LEU A 479 0.42 -24.68 -17.35
N LYS A 480 0.79 -25.36 -16.26
CA LYS A 480 0.67 -26.82 -16.19
C LYS A 480 -0.79 -27.25 -16.16
N ALA A 481 -1.05 -28.55 -16.35
CA ALA A 481 -2.35 -29.13 -16.01
C ALA A 481 -2.70 -28.77 -14.55
N GLU A 482 -3.94 -28.33 -14.31
CA GLU A 482 -4.42 -27.83 -13.01
C GLU A 482 -3.74 -26.56 -12.48
N GLY A 483 -2.88 -25.92 -13.28
CA GLY A 483 -2.21 -24.68 -12.89
C GLY A 483 -3.19 -23.52 -12.69
N LYS A 484 -2.78 -22.52 -11.92
CA LYS A 484 -3.59 -21.39 -11.51
C LYS A 484 -2.91 -20.06 -11.86
N VAL A 485 -3.70 -19.07 -12.25
CA VAL A 485 -3.22 -17.68 -12.39
C VAL A 485 -3.71 -16.86 -11.20
N VAL A 486 -2.80 -16.09 -10.59
CA VAL A 486 -3.12 -15.16 -9.49
C VAL A 486 -2.81 -13.74 -9.96
N LEU A 487 -3.84 -12.93 -10.15
CA LEU A 487 -3.70 -11.51 -10.49
C LEU A 487 -3.44 -10.71 -9.22
N ALA A 488 -2.29 -10.05 -9.16
CA ALA A 488 -1.87 -9.19 -8.06
C ALA A 488 -1.35 -7.84 -8.60
N ALA A 489 -1.95 -7.36 -9.69
CA ALA A 489 -1.50 -6.20 -10.45
C ALA A 489 -1.95 -4.85 -9.83
N GLY A 490 -2.78 -4.90 -8.79
CA GLY A 490 -3.26 -3.73 -8.04
C GLY A 490 -4.63 -3.24 -8.52
N ALA A 491 -5.28 -2.43 -7.67
CA ALA A 491 -6.67 -2.00 -7.85
C ALA A 491 -6.98 -1.27 -9.17
N LEU A 492 -5.97 -0.70 -9.82
CA LEU A 492 -6.13 -0.01 -11.10
C LEU A 492 -5.70 -0.85 -12.31
N SER A 493 -4.87 -1.88 -12.15
CA SER A 493 -4.40 -2.71 -13.29
C SER A 493 -5.06 -4.08 -13.36
N THR A 494 -5.46 -4.67 -12.24
CA THR A 494 -6.20 -5.95 -12.22
C THR A 494 -7.51 -5.86 -13.02
N PRO A 495 -8.34 -4.81 -12.86
CA PRO A 495 -9.53 -4.63 -13.71
C PRO A 495 -9.22 -4.60 -15.20
N ARG A 496 -8.13 -3.94 -15.61
CA ARG A 496 -7.66 -3.93 -17.01
C ARG A 496 -7.38 -5.34 -17.51
N LEU A 497 -6.69 -6.16 -16.72
CA LEU A 497 -6.39 -7.54 -17.10
C LEU A 497 -7.67 -8.37 -17.25
N LEU A 498 -8.67 -8.17 -16.37
CA LEU A 498 -9.97 -8.83 -16.47
C LEU A 498 -10.74 -8.38 -17.73
N PHE A 499 -10.82 -7.07 -17.98
CA PHE A 499 -11.46 -6.53 -19.20
C PHE A 499 -10.81 -7.08 -20.47
N ASN A 500 -9.47 -7.06 -20.55
CA ASN A 500 -8.71 -7.60 -21.68
C ASN A 500 -8.82 -9.13 -21.82
N SER A 501 -9.41 -9.81 -20.83
CA SER A 501 -9.66 -11.26 -20.84
C SER A 501 -11.14 -11.58 -21.09
N GLY A 502 -11.97 -10.59 -21.43
CA GLY A 502 -13.40 -10.77 -21.63
C GLY A 502 -14.18 -11.00 -20.34
N ILE A 503 -13.70 -10.45 -19.21
CA ILE A 503 -14.33 -10.57 -17.89
C ILE A 503 -14.62 -9.16 -17.36
N GLY A 504 -15.89 -8.82 -17.19
CA GLY A 504 -16.31 -7.50 -16.72
C GLY A 504 -17.65 -7.04 -17.30
N PRO A 505 -18.06 -5.79 -17.02
CA PRO A 505 -19.32 -5.26 -17.54
C PRO A 505 -19.31 -5.15 -19.06
N ALA A 506 -20.43 -5.47 -19.71
CA ALA A 506 -20.55 -5.48 -21.17
C ALA A 506 -20.10 -4.16 -21.83
N ASP A 507 -20.41 -3.01 -21.23
CA ASP A 507 -19.98 -1.70 -21.74
C ASP A 507 -18.46 -1.52 -21.76
N GLN A 508 -17.73 -2.14 -20.83
CA GLN A 508 -16.26 -2.11 -20.79
C GLN A 508 -15.65 -3.12 -21.75
N LEU A 509 -16.24 -4.32 -21.87
CA LEU A 509 -15.78 -5.33 -22.84
C LEU A 509 -15.98 -4.86 -24.28
N ASP A 510 -17.05 -4.11 -24.54
CA ASP A 510 -17.30 -3.44 -25.81
C ASP A 510 -16.22 -2.41 -26.16
N VAL A 511 -15.73 -1.64 -25.18
CA VAL A 511 -14.63 -0.68 -25.38
C VAL A 511 -13.36 -1.42 -25.75
N VAL A 512 -13.04 -2.53 -25.09
CA VAL A 512 -11.87 -3.34 -25.45
C VAL A 512 -12.00 -3.91 -26.86
N ALA A 513 -13.15 -4.52 -27.18
CA ALA A 513 -13.38 -5.16 -28.47
C ALA A 513 -13.32 -4.19 -29.67
N LYS A 514 -13.68 -2.91 -29.44
CA LYS A 514 -13.64 -1.83 -30.44
C LYS A 514 -12.39 -0.95 -30.32
N GLY A 515 -11.53 -1.24 -29.35
CA GLY A 515 -10.38 -0.42 -28.99
C GLY A 515 -9.20 -0.58 -29.94
N THR A 516 -8.13 0.15 -29.64
CA THR A 516 -6.87 0.17 -30.38
C THR A 516 -5.73 -0.54 -29.65
N SER A 517 -6.01 -1.20 -28.51
CA SER A 517 -5.02 -1.97 -27.74
C SER A 517 -4.50 -3.22 -28.47
N GLY A 518 -5.17 -3.64 -29.55
CA GLY A 518 -4.85 -4.84 -30.32
C GLY A 518 -5.33 -6.15 -29.68
N ILE A 519 -6.07 -6.07 -28.58
CA ILE A 519 -6.70 -7.23 -27.92
C ILE A 519 -7.99 -7.59 -28.63
N SER A 520 -8.06 -8.81 -29.16
CA SER A 520 -9.28 -9.37 -29.75
C SER A 520 -10.05 -10.18 -28.71
N LEU A 521 -11.33 -9.85 -28.53
CA LEU A 521 -12.25 -10.58 -27.67
C LEU A 521 -13.38 -11.22 -28.49
N ASN A 522 -13.86 -12.36 -28.01
CA ASN A 522 -15.03 -13.03 -28.57
C ASN A 522 -16.20 -12.89 -27.59
N SER A 523 -17.30 -12.28 -28.04
CA SER A 523 -18.46 -12.02 -27.20
C SER A 523 -19.16 -13.27 -26.70
N SER A 524 -19.04 -14.41 -27.40
CA SER A 524 -19.60 -15.68 -26.91
C SER A 524 -18.92 -16.21 -25.65
N ASP A 525 -17.72 -15.72 -25.35
CA ASP A 525 -16.92 -16.17 -24.22
C ASP A 525 -16.98 -15.20 -23.04
N TYR A 526 -17.75 -14.12 -23.10
CA TYR A 526 -17.79 -13.10 -22.05
C TYR A 526 -18.28 -13.65 -20.72
N ILE A 527 -17.63 -13.20 -19.63
CA ILE A 527 -18.06 -13.43 -18.26
C ILE A 527 -18.44 -12.07 -17.68
N GLU A 528 -19.74 -11.80 -17.59
CA GLU A 528 -20.24 -10.53 -17.06
C GLU A 528 -20.13 -10.49 -15.54
N LEU A 529 -19.22 -9.65 -15.04
CA LEU A 529 -18.99 -9.39 -13.63
C LEU A 529 -18.90 -7.88 -13.38
N PRO A 530 -19.18 -7.40 -12.15
CA PRO A 530 -19.16 -5.98 -11.80
C PRO A 530 -17.75 -5.39 -11.66
N VAL A 531 -16.79 -5.85 -12.46
CA VAL A 531 -15.40 -5.36 -12.46
C VAL A 531 -15.37 -3.84 -12.67
N GLY A 532 -14.63 -3.15 -11.82
CA GLY A 532 -14.49 -1.69 -11.78
C GLY A 532 -15.57 -0.95 -10.98
N LYS A 533 -16.70 -1.59 -10.64
CA LYS A 533 -17.73 -0.98 -9.77
C LYS A 533 -17.28 -1.01 -8.30
N GLY A 534 -17.77 -0.07 -7.49
CA GLY A 534 -17.44 -0.01 -6.06
C GLY A 534 -16.03 0.50 -5.76
N LEU A 535 -15.42 1.26 -6.70
CA LEU A 535 -14.10 1.86 -6.49
C LEU A 535 -14.16 2.78 -5.27
N LYS A 536 -13.27 2.57 -4.29
CA LYS A 536 -13.11 3.49 -3.15
C LYS A 536 -11.67 3.97 -3.07
N ASP A 537 -11.49 5.17 -2.51
CA ASP A 537 -10.19 5.74 -2.17
C ASP A 537 -10.37 6.75 -1.02
N HIS A 538 -9.31 6.97 -0.24
CA HIS A 538 -9.32 7.97 0.81
C HIS A 538 -9.31 9.39 0.22
N PRO A 539 -10.33 10.24 0.45
CA PRO A 539 -10.22 11.66 0.13
C PRO A 539 -9.22 12.33 1.07
N ILE A 540 -8.18 12.96 0.53
CA ILE A 540 -7.21 13.74 1.31
C ILE A 540 -7.54 15.23 1.23
N LEU A 541 -7.74 15.84 2.39
CA LEU A 541 -7.92 17.28 2.57
C LEU A 541 -6.64 17.85 3.21
N SER A 542 -5.96 18.74 2.49
CA SER A 542 -4.66 19.29 2.90
C SER A 542 -4.77 20.75 3.36
N MET A 543 -4.17 21.07 4.50
CA MET A 543 -4.10 22.42 5.05
C MET A 543 -2.71 22.72 5.64
N GLN A 544 -2.43 23.99 5.89
CA GLN A 544 -1.29 24.46 6.67
C GLN A 544 -1.77 25.01 8.01
N LEU A 545 -1.18 24.52 9.09
CA LEU A 545 -1.31 25.11 10.42
C LEU A 545 -0.10 26.03 10.65
N ASN A 546 -0.34 27.34 10.70
CA ASN A 546 0.71 28.33 10.89
C ASN A 546 0.92 28.60 12.38
N VAL A 547 2.17 28.46 12.79
CA VAL A 547 2.63 28.58 14.17
C VAL A 547 3.84 29.53 14.17
N PRO A 548 3.61 30.85 14.14
CA PRO A 548 4.68 31.84 14.07
C PRO A 548 5.68 31.68 15.22
N ASN A 549 6.95 31.97 14.95
CA ASN A 549 8.06 31.86 15.92
C ASN A 549 8.27 30.44 16.48
N SER A 550 7.85 29.40 15.76
CA SER A 550 8.10 28.02 16.16
C SER A 550 9.45 27.48 15.65
N ASN A 551 10.02 26.53 16.40
CA ASN A 551 11.24 25.83 16.04
C ASN A 551 10.95 24.63 15.12
N ILE A 552 10.39 24.91 13.93
CA ILE A 552 10.15 23.88 12.91
C ILE A 552 11.29 23.90 11.90
N THR A 553 11.99 22.77 11.78
CA THR A 553 13.02 22.56 10.77
C THR A 553 12.48 21.69 9.64
N VAL A 554 12.66 22.13 8.40
CA VAL A 554 12.37 21.34 7.20
C VAL A 554 13.62 20.55 6.84
N PHE A 555 13.47 19.23 6.73
CA PHE A 555 14.53 18.34 6.26
C PHE A 555 14.38 18.11 4.75
N ASP A 556 15.48 18.19 4.01
CA ASP A 556 15.55 17.86 2.60
C ASP A 556 16.38 16.58 2.40
N PRO A 557 15.74 15.42 2.19
CA PRO A 557 16.44 14.15 2.03
C PRO A 557 17.27 14.06 0.74
N THR A 558 17.02 14.94 -0.25
CA THR A 558 17.70 14.91 -1.55
C THR A 558 19.04 15.65 -1.54
N ASN A 559 19.28 16.45 -0.49
CA ASN A 559 20.55 17.16 -0.29
C ASN A 559 21.00 17.05 1.19
N PRO A 560 21.32 15.83 1.66
CA PRO A 560 21.70 15.61 3.04
C PRO A 560 23.09 16.18 3.34
N SER A 561 23.28 16.67 4.56
CA SER A 561 24.59 17.09 5.07
C SER A 561 25.51 15.89 5.34
N THR A 562 26.81 16.14 5.40
CA THR A 562 27.81 15.12 5.77
C THR A 562 27.48 14.43 7.09
N ASN A 563 27.01 15.18 8.10
CA ASN A 563 26.66 14.60 9.39
C ASN A 563 25.44 13.66 9.30
N GLU A 564 24.43 14.00 8.50
CA GLU A 564 23.25 13.15 8.31
C GLU A 564 23.62 11.87 7.55
N ILE A 565 24.52 11.96 6.57
CA ILE A 565 25.07 10.79 5.86
C ILE A 565 25.85 9.88 6.82
N GLU A 566 26.71 10.44 7.68
CA GLU A 566 27.50 9.65 8.64
C GLU A 566 26.64 8.97 9.71
N LEU A 567 25.55 9.62 10.14
CA LEU A 567 24.55 8.97 11.00
C LEU A 567 23.85 7.82 10.28
N TYR A 568 23.47 8.02 9.02
CA TYR A 568 22.79 6.97 8.24
C TYR A 568 23.67 5.73 8.05
N LYS A 569 24.97 5.91 7.83
CA LYS A 569 25.95 4.80 7.77
C LYS A 569 25.99 3.98 9.06
N GLN A 570 25.58 4.56 10.19
CA GLN A 570 25.45 3.89 11.49
C GLN A 570 24.03 3.37 11.76
N GLY A 571 23.14 3.43 10.75
CA GLY A 571 21.72 3.07 10.87
C GLY A 571 20.91 4.06 11.70
N SER A 572 21.32 5.32 11.76
CA SER A 572 20.69 6.34 12.60
C SER A 572 20.46 7.65 11.82
N GLY A 573 19.84 8.62 12.46
CA GLY A 573 19.67 9.95 11.88
C GLY A 573 18.44 10.06 10.98
N PRO A 574 18.20 11.26 10.45
CA PRO A 574 16.94 11.57 9.78
C PRO A 574 16.75 10.87 8.43
N LEU A 575 17.82 10.42 7.79
CA LEU A 575 17.73 9.61 6.56
C LEU A 575 17.14 8.21 6.83
N ALA A 576 17.27 7.70 8.05
CA ALA A 576 16.69 6.44 8.49
C ALA A 576 15.22 6.58 8.93
N GLU A 577 14.63 7.78 8.89
CA GLU A 577 13.23 8.04 9.25
C GLU A 577 12.42 8.44 8.01
N GLY A 578 11.10 8.19 8.02
CA GLY A 578 10.22 8.81 7.03
C GLY A 578 10.03 10.31 7.24
N MET A 579 9.29 10.96 6.34
CA MET A 579 9.08 12.42 6.37
C MET A 579 7.92 12.90 7.25
N GLN A 580 7.02 12.01 7.66
CA GLN A 580 5.95 12.35 8.60
C GLN A 580 6.53 12.52 10.02
N ARG A 581 5.85 13.30 10.87
CA ARG A 581 6.30 13.59 12.24
C ARG A 581 5.25 13.28 13.29
N LEU A 582 3.96 13.32 12.95
CA LEU A 582 2.88 12.89 13.84
C LEU A 582 1.70 12.37 13.00
N ASN A 583 1.08 11.29 13.49
CA ASN A 583 -0.20 10.81 12.99
C ASN A 583 -1.26 10.89 14.10
N PHE A 584 -2.51 11.06 13.72
CA PHE A 584 -3.63 11.05 14.66
C PHE A 584 -4.84 10.34 14.08
N TRP A 585 -5.72 9.81 14.94
CA TRP A 585 -6.95 9.15 14.54
C TRP A 585 -8.10 9.48 15.49
N THR A 586 -9.29 9.59 14.93
CA THR A 586 -10.56 9.67 15.66
C THR A 586 -11.66 9.06 14.82
N SER A 587 -12.88 8.99 15.34
CA SER A 587 -14.07 8.75 14.52
C SER A 587 -15.08 9.89 14.60
N VAL A 588 -15.97 9.95 13.63
CA VAL A 588 -17.10 10.88 13.54
C VAL A 588 -18.33 10.14 13.03
N GLU A 589 -19.51 10.50 13.52
CA GLU A 589 -20.77 9.96 13.01
C GLU A 589 -21.27 10.83 11.85
N GLY A 590 -21.69 10.22 10.75
CA GLY A 590 -22.39 10.92 9.69
C GLY A 590 -23.89 11.04 9.99
N SER A 591 -24.59 11.90 9.25
CA SER A 591 -26.05 12.05 9.39
C SER A 591 -26.87 10.81 9.08
N ASP A 592 -26.25 9.79 8.48
CA ASP A 592 -26.82 8.45 8.27
C ASP A 592 -26.65 7.51 9.47
N GLY A 593 -26.10 7.99 10.59
CA GLY A 593 -25.85 7.21 11.80
C GLY A 593 -24.65 6.25 11.70
N LYS A 594 -23.85 6.33 10.62
CA LYS A 594 -22.66 5.49 10.45
C LYS A 594 -21.41 6.18 10.97
N THR A 595 -20.62 5.44 11.75
CA THR A 595 -19.29 5.84 12.16
C THR A 595 -18.32 5.82 10.98
N ARG A 596 -17.57 6.90 10.82
CA ARG A 596 -16.47 7.04 9.87
C ARG A 596 -15.19 7.36 10.62
N TYR A 597 -14.11 6.70 10.28
CA TYR A 597 -12.82 7.00 10.87
C TYR A 597 -12.12 8.15 10.14
N VAL A 598 -11.38 8.94 10.89
CA VAL A 598 -10.55 10.03 10.41
C VAL A 598 -9.10 9.75 10.75
N GLN A 599 -8.22 9.84 9.77
CA GLN A 599 -6.78 9.81 9.96
C GLN A 599 -6.19 11.19 9.66
N GLY A 600 -5.16 11.57 10.41
CA GLY A 600 -4.29 12.71 10.13
C GLY A 600 -2.85 12.28 9.92
N THR A 601 -2.16 12.87 8.94
CA THR A 601 -0.70 12.78 8.78
C THR A 601 -0.10 14.17 8.69
N THR A 602 1.03 14.38 9.35
CA THR A 602 1.61 15.71 9.50
C THR A 602 3.11 15.75 9.29
N SER A 603 3.58 16.80 8.62
CA SER A 603 4.99 17.03 8.33
C SER A 603 5.30 18.52 8.40
N ALA A 604 6.59 18.89 8.39
CA ALA A 604 6.97 20.29 8.26
C ALA A 604 6.55 20.80 6.87
N ALA A 605 5.90 21.96 6.80
CA ALA A 605 5.66 22.66 5.53
C ALA A 605 6.78 23.65 5.26
N SER A 606 7.05 24.54 6.22
CA SER A 606 8.09 25.54 6.18
C SER A 606 8.54 25.88 7.61
N SER A 607 9.51 26.78 7.76
CA SER A 607 9.79 27.37 9.07
C SER A 607 8.55 28.12 9.55
N GLY A 608 7.93 27.66 10.64
CA GLY A 608 6.72 28.27 11.18
C GLY A 608 5.39 27.68 10.68
N ALA A 609 5.39 26.64 9.85
CA ALA A 609 4.15 26.04 9.35
C ALA A 609 4.21 24.50 9.29
N ILE A 610 3.09 23.88 9.64
CA ILE A 610 2.90 22.43 9.65
C ILE A 610 1.93 22.05 8.54
N LYS A 611 2.30 21.10 7.69
CA LYS A 611 1.39 20.49 6.72
C LYS A 611 0.54 19.46 7.45
N VAL A 612 -0.78 19.58 7.36
CA VAL A 612 -1.73 18.63 7.93
C VAL A 612 -2.57 18.06 6.78
N LYS A 613 -2.53 16.73 6.62
CA LYS A 613 -3.39 15.99 5.71
C LYS A 613 -4.42 15.22 6.52
N VAL A 614 -5.69 15.41 6.21
CA VAL A 614 -6.82 14.74 6.87
C VAL A 614 -7.51 13.82 5.86
N TYR A 615 -7.88 12.63 6.31
CA TYR A 615 -8.41 11.55 5.52
C TYR A 615 -9.74 11.14 6.16
N LEU A 616 -10.81 11.05 5.38
CA LEU A 616 -11.97 10.25 5.78
C LEU A 616 -11.69 8.82 5.32
N THR A 617 -11.87 7.83 6.19
CA THR A 617 -11.35 6.46 5.99
C THR A 617 -12.44 5.39 6.11
N HIS A 618 -12.19 4.30 6.84
CA HIS A 618 -13.13 3.21 7.06
C HIS A 618 -14.52 3.71 7.47
N GLY A 619 -15.56 3.07 6.93
CA GLY A 619 -16.97 3.45 7.14
C GLY A 619 -17.51 4.52 6.19
N LEU A 620 -16.67 5.09 5.31
CA LEU A 620 -17.16 6.00 4.27
C LEU A 620 -18.03 5.26 3.25
N THR A 621 -19.02 5.98 2.72
CA THR A 621 -20.05 5.38 1.83
C THR A 621 -19.90 5.78 0.36
N SER A 622 -19.07 6.77 0.07
CA SER A 622 -18.78 7.19 -1.29
C SER A 622 -18.07 6.09 -2.06
N GLU A 623 -18.52 5.91 -3.29
CA GLU A 623 -17.98 4.94 -4.24
C GLU A 623 -17.95 5.57 -5.62
N GLY A 624 -17.02 5.07 -6.42
CA GLY A 624 -16.82 5.45 -7.81
C GLY A 624 -16.89 4.23 -8.73
N ARG A 625 -16.44 4.46 -9.96
CA ARG A 625 -16.36 3.43 -10.99
C ARG A 625 -15.08 3.59 -11.78
N LEU A 626 -14.31 2.51 -11.87
CA LEU A 626 -13.19 2.37 -12.80
C LEU A 626 -13.70 1.75 -14.11
N GLY A 627 -13.19 2.26 -15.22
CA GLY A 627 -13.40 1.69 -16.55
C GLY A 627 -12.09 1.58 -17.33
N ILE A 628 -12.22 1.33 -18.62
CA ILE A 628 -11.13 1.27 -19.59
C ILE A 628 -11.46 2.15 -20.79
N ASP A 629 -10.46 2.80 -21.37
CA ASP A 629 -10.59 3.55 -22.62
C ASP A 629 -10.19 2.72 -23.83
N SER A 630 -10.37 3.29 -25.03
CA SER A 630 -10.07 2.61 -26.29
C SER A 630 -8.59 2.24 -26.45
N THR A 631 -7.66 2.92 -25.77
CA THR A 631 -6.23 2.60 -25.83
C THR A 631 -5.86 1.42 -24.92
N GLY A 632 -6.77 1.02 -24.04
CA GLY A 632 -6.56 -0.02 -23.04
C GLY A 632 -6.04 0.52 -21.70
N ALA A 633 -6.00 1.85 -21.50
CA ALA A 633 -5.69 2.46 -20.21
C ALA A 633 -6.95 2.51 -19.34
N THR A 634 -6.80 2.33 -18.03
CA THR A 634 -7.96 2.47 -17.13
C THR A 634 -8.28 3.94 -16.88
N THR A 635 -9.55 4.25 -16.66
CA THR A 635 -10.03 5.61 -16.39
C THR A 635 -11.02 5.63 -15.22
N ILE A 636 -11.05 6.72 -14.46
CA ILE A 636 -12.08 6.92 -13.42
C ILE A 636 -13.33 7.47 -14.10
N MET A 637 -14.35 6.63 -14.29
CA MET A 637 -15.63 6.99 -14.87
C MET A 637 -16.52 7.77 -13.88
N THR A 638 -16.38 7.46 -12.59
CA THR A 638 -17.07 8.16 -11.51
C THR A 638 -16.09 8.31 -10.36
N GLN A 639 -15.85 9.55 -9.92
CA GLN A 639 -14.93 9.84 -8.83
C GLN A 639 -15.41 9.19 -7.53
N PRO A 640 -14.54 8.64 -6.67
CA PRO A 640 -14.96 7.90 -5.48
C PRO A 640 -15.09 8.77 -4.20
N TRP A 641 -14.88 10.08 -4.29
CA TRP A 641 -14.66 10.93 -3.12
C TRP A 641 -15.87 11.81 -2.77
N LEU A 642 -16.34 11.68 -1.53
CA LEU A 642 -17.33 12.59 -0.92
C LEU A 642 -18.56 12.83 -1.81
N ASN A 643 -19.07 11.78 -2.45
CA ASN A 643 -20.28 11.83 -3.27
C ASN A 643 -21.57 11.78 -2.45
N THR A 644 -21.48 11.32 -1.19
CA THR A 644 -22.63 11.27 -0.27
C THR A 644 -22.61 12.47 0.67
N ASP A 645 -23.79 12.93 1.07
CA ASP A 645 -23.90 14.08 1.99
C ASP A 645 -23.44 13.71 3.40
N ALA A 646 -23.68 12.48 3.85
CA ALA A 646 -23.22 11.99 5.14
C ALA A 646 -21.69 11.96 5.26
N ASP A 647 -20.96 11.58 4.19
CA ASP A 647 -19.50 11.64 4.19
C ASP A 647 -18.99 13.09 4.26
N LYS A 648 -19.61 14.02 3.50
CA LYS A 648 -19.27 15.45 3.52
C LYS A 648 -19.51 16.09 4.88
N GLU A 649 -20.63 15.76 5.52
CA GLU A 649 -21.01 16.29 6.83
C GLU A 649 -20.07 15.76 7.93
N ALA A 650 -19.76 14.46 7.91
CA ALA A 650 -18.84 13.84 8.85
C ALA A 650 -17.45 14.50 8.81
N ILE A 651 -16.86 14.65 7.62
CA ILE A 651 -15.54 15.29 7.49
C ILE A 651 -15.60 16.79 7.82
N THR A 652 -16.69 17.48 7.47
CA THR A 652 -16.90 18.90 7.84
C THR A 652 -16.93 19.08 9.35
N THR A 653 -17.59 18.17 10.08
CA THR A 653 -17.68 18.18 11.54
C THR A 653 -16.29 18.07 12.16
N PHE A 654 -15.49 17.09 11.73
CA PHE A 654 -14.12 16.94 12.20
C PHE A 654 -13.26 18.19 11.91
N LEU A 655 -13.32 18.71 10.68
CA LEU A 655 -12.53 19.88 10.29
C LEU A 655 -12.85 21.10 11.14
N ASN A 656 -14.13 21.37 11.40
CA ASN A 656 -14.55 22.48 12.24
C ASN A 656 -14.08 22.32 13.69
N GLU A 657 -14.11 21.09 14.24
CA GLU A 657 -13.55 20.80 15.57
C GLU A 657 -12.04 21.07 15.60
N PHE A 658 -11.29 20.57 14.61
CA PHE A 658 -9.85 20.78 14.50
C PHE A 658 -9.49 22.27 14.34
N PHE A 659 -10.24 23.03 13.55
CA PHE A 659 -10.08 24.49 13.45
C PHE A 659 -10.31 25.18 14.79
N GLY A 660 -11.29 24.73 15.56
CA GLY A 660 -11.52 25.20 16.92
C GLY A 660 -10.31 24.98 17.83
N TYR A 661 -9.64 23.83 17.72
CA TYR A 661 -8.40 23.57 18.46
C TYR A 661 -7.30 24.56 18.07
N ALA A 662 -7.06 24.72 16.76
CA ALA A 662 -6.06 25.64 16.23
C ALA A 662 -6.31 27.08 16.70
N GLN A 663 -7.55 27.56 16.58
CA GLN A 663 -7.95 28.90 17.00
C GLN A 663 -7.72 29.12 18.50
N LYS A 664 -8.11 28.15 19.34
CA LYS A 664 -7.90 28.20 20.79
C LYS A 664 -6.41 28.29 21.17
N ALA A 665 -5.55 27.68 20.37
CA ALA A 665 -4.09 27.77 20.54
C ALA A 665 -3.46 29.02 19.90
N GLY A 666 -4.25 29.89 19.27
CA GLY A 666 -3.77 31.10 18.58
C GLY A 666 -3.09 30.81 17.24
N TYR A 667 -3.31 29.63 16.66
CA TYR A 667 -2.77 29.25 15.35
C TYR A 667 -3.76 29.61 14.24
N SER A 668 -3.25 30.01 13.07
CA SER A 668 -4.09 30.19 11.89
C SER A 668 -4.02 28.97 10.98
N VAL A 669 -5.14 28.65 10.34
CA VAL A 669 -5.22 27.55 9.37
C VAL A 669 -5.42 28.14 7.99
N THR A 670 -4.52 27.81 7.08
CA THR A 670 -4.55 28.28 5.70
C THR A 670 -4.46 27.11 4.73
N SER A 671 -4.67 27.38 3.45
CA SER A 671 -4.34 26.43 2.40
C SER A 671 -2.83 26.27 2.29
N SER A 672 -2.37 25.39 1.37
CA SER A 672 -0.97 25.37 0.94
C SER A 672 -0.49 26.69 0.32
N THR A 673 -1.41 27.62 0.03
CA THR A 673 -1.19 28.79 -0.81
C THR A 673 -1.30 30.12 -0.11
N GLY A 674 -1.61 30.07 1.19
CA GLY A 674 -2.06 31.24 1.92
C GLY A 674 -3.54 31.53 1.71
N GLY A 675 -4.12 32.30 2.62
CA GLY A 675 -5.57 32.51 2.71
C GLY A 675 -6.24 31.52 3.65
N ASN A 676 -7.23 32.01 4.39
CA ASN A 676 -7.98 31.20 5.35
C ASN A 676 -8.77 30.12 4.62
N VAL A 677 -8.84 28.93 5.22
CA VAL A 677 -9.63 27.81 4.68
C VAL A 677 -10.90 27.61 5.48
N THR A 678 -11.92 27.12 4.78
CA THR A 678 -13.14 26.56 5.36
C THR A 678 -13.20 25.06 5.05
N ALA A 679 -14.07 24.31 5.72
CA ALA A 679 -14.29 22.90 5.39
C ALA A 679 -14.71 22.74 3.92
N SER A 680 -15.62 23.61 3.44
CA SER A 680 -16.06 23.63 2.05
C SER A 680 -14.91 23.89 1.06
N SER A 681 -13.99 24.81 1.36
CA SER A 681 -12.85 25.06 0.48
C SER A 681 -11.87 23.88 0.46
N LEU A 682 -11.69 23.18 1.58
CA LEU A 682 -10.86 21.98 1.64
C LEU A 682 -11.50 20.80 0.92
N ILE A 683 -12.82 20.64 0.98
CA ILE A 683 -13.56 19.62 0.23
C ILE A 683 -13.44 19.88 -1.28
N ALA A 684 -13.59 21.14 -1.71
CA ALA A 684 -13.41 21.51 -3.12
C ALA A 684 -11.98 21.27 -3.64
N GLY A 685 -10.98 21.37 -2.76
CA GLY A 685 -9.57 21.13 -3.06
C GLY A 685 -9.06 19.75 -2.66
N LEU A 686 -9.94 18.76 -2.48
CA LEU A 686 -9.54 17.41 -2.11
C LEU A 686 -8.63 16.78 -3.17
N THR A 687 -7.82 15.82 -2.75
CA THR A 687 -6.93 15.04 -3.62
C THR A 687 -7.09 13.55 -3.34
N THR A 688 -6.66 12.72 -4.30
CA THR A 688 -6.63 11.26 -4.12
C THR A 688 -5.72 10.85 -2.98
N GLY A 689 -6.12 9.80 -2.26
CA GLY A 689 -5.30 9.09 -1.31
C GLY A 689 -4.28 8.15 -1.95
N SER A 690 -4.47 7.82 -3.23
CA SER A 690 -3.77 6.72 -3.92
C SER A 690 -3.88 5.39 -3.16
N HIS A 691 -5.02 5.19 -2.49
CA HIS A 691 -5.38 4.05 -1.66
C HIS A 691 -6.57 3.29 -2.27
N PHE A 692 -6.56 3.11 -3.59
CA PHE A 692 -7.68 2.53 -4.32
C PHE A 692 -7.96 1.07 -3.91
N VAL A 693 -9.24 0.75 -3.71
CA VAL A 693 -9.76 -0.59 -3.39
C VAL A 693 -11.08 -0.88 -4.12
N GLY A 694 -11.56 -2.13 -4.05
CA GLY A 694 -12.95 -2.50 -4.37
C GLY A 694 -13.27 -2.81 -5.83
N THR A 695 -12.34 -2.61 -6.76
CA THR A 695 -12.59 -2.78 -8.20
C THR A 695 -12.77 -4.21 -8.68
N ALA A 696 -12.43 -5.20 -7.87
CA ALA A 696 -12.72 -6.62 -8.08
C ALA A 696 -13.24 -7.23 -6.77
N LYS A 697 -14.19 -6.53 -6.13
CA LYS A 697 -14.70 -6.80 -4.80
C LYS A 697 -14.94 -8.29 -4.51
N MET A 698 -14.50 -8.72 -3.33
CA MET A 698 -14.81 -10.03 -2.77
C MET A 698 -16.18 -10.03 -2.08
N GLY A 699 -16.88 -11.15 -2.19
CA GLY A 699 -18.06 -11.43 -1.39
C GLY A 699 -18.74 -12.72 -1.79
N THR A 700 -19.87 -13.02 -1.16
CA THR A 700 -20.64 -14.25 -1.40
C THR A 700 -21.76 -14.06 -2.43
N ASP A 701 -22.06 -12.81 -2.79
CA ASP A 701 -23.07 -12.41 -3.77
C ASP A 701 -22.46 -12.34 -5.18
N SER A 702 -22.44 -13.49 -5.86
CA SER A 702 -21.86 -13.64 -7.19
C SER A 702 -22.38 -12.60 -8.18
N GLY A 703 -21.46 -11.92 -8.86
CA GLY A 703 -21.76 -10.99 -9.95
C GLY A 703 -22.48 -11.64 -11.14
N LEU A 704 -22.32 -12.96 -11.34
CA LEU A 704 -23.05 -13.72 -12.36
C LEU A 704 -24.56 -13.75 -12.09
N GLU A 705 -24.95 -13.58 -10.83
CA GLU A 705 -26.32 -13.61 -10.36
C GLU A 705 -26.81 -12.20 -9.98
N SER A 706 -26.27 -11.17 -10.65
CA SER A 706 -26.53 -9.75 -10.37
C SER A 706 -26.08 -9.26 -8.98
N GLY A 707 -25.20 -10.01 -8.31
CA GLY A 707 -24.52 -9.55 -7.09
C GLY A 707 -23.43 -8.52 -7.36
N SER A 708 -22.77 -8.06 -6.29
CA SER A 708 -21.72 -7.04 -6.33
C SER A 708 -20.30 -7.61 -6.40
N SER A 709 -20.14 -8.92 -6.26
CA SER A 709 -18.82 -9.55 -6.08
C SER A 709 -18.24 -10.11 -7.37
N VAL A 710 -16.96 -9.84 -7.59
CA VAL A 710 -16.15 -10.34 -8.72
C VAL A 710 -15.44 -11.63 -8.34
N VAL A 711 -14.99 -11.74 -7.10
CA VAL A 711 -14.33 -12.94 -6.57
C VAL A 711 -15.09 -13.53 -5.39
N ASP A 712 -15.04 -14.85 -5.27
CA ASP A 712 -15.55 -15.56 -4.11
C ASP A 712 -14.61 -15.46 -2.90
N THR A 713 -14.99 -16.12 -1.80
CA THR A 713 -14.23 -16.13 -0.53
C THR A 713 -12.93 -16.92 -0.58
N ASP A 714 -12.61 -17.59 -1.68
CA ASP A 714 -11.30 -18.21 -1.93
C ASP A 714 -10.47 -17.39 -2.94
N CYS A 715 -10.89 -16.14 -3.17
CA CYS A 715 -10.29 -15.20 -4.12
C CYS A 715 -10.44 -15.62 -5.58
N LYS A 716 -11.27 -16.61 -5.90
CA LYS A 716 -11.46 -17.11 -7.27
C LYS A 716 -12.44 -16.22 -8.02
N VAL A 717 -12.11 -15.86 -9.25
CA VAL A 717 -13.00 -15.09 -10.11
C VAL A 717 -14.21 -15.93 -10.47
N TYR A 718 -15.41 -15.41 -10.19
CA TYR A 718 -16.66 -16.10 -10.54
C TYR A 718 -16.71 -16.43 -12.04
N GLY A 719 -17.19 -17.63 -12.38
CA GLY A 719 -17.24 -18.10 -13.77
C GLY A 719 -15.92 -18.66 -14.31
N THR A 720 -14.88 -18.76 -13.47
CA THR A 720 -13.60 -19.37 -13.82
C THR A 720 -13.24 -20.54 -12.92
N ASP A 721 -12.37 -21.43 -13.43
CA ASP A 721 -11.94 -22.62 -12.69
C ASP A 721 -10.66 -22.37 -11.88
N ASN A 722 -9.77 -21.53 -12.40
CA ASN A 722 -8.39 -21.42 -11.95
C ASN A 722 -7.79 -20.01 -12.06
N LEU A 723 -8.65 -18.97 -12.11
CA LEU A 723 -8.23 -17.56 -12.04
C LEU A 723 -8.55 -16.97 -10.67
N PHE A 724 -7.56 -16.35 -10.06
CA PHE A 724 -7.67 -15.75 -8.73
C PHE A 724 -7.22 -14.29 -8.76
N VAL A 725 -7.69 -13.49 -7.80
CA VAL A 725 -7.24 -12.10 -7.59
C VAL A 725 -6.79 -11.91 -6.15
N VAL A 726 -5.57 -11.40 -5.96
CA VAL A 726 -5.00 -11.09 -4.65
C VAL A 726 -4.29 -9.75 -4.72
N ASP A 727 -5.04 -8.68 -4.49
CA ASP A 727 -4.55 -7.32 -4.25
C ASP A 727 -5.66 -6.43 -3.69
N ALA A 728 -5.40 -5.13 -3.55
CA ALA A 728 -6.34 -4.15 -3.05
C ALA A 728 -7.71 -4.11 -3.76
N SER A 729 -7.81 -4.59 -5.01
CA SER A 729 -9.07 -4.65 -5.77
C SER A 729 -10.14 -5.51 -5.08
N ILE A 730 -9.77 -6.54 -4.32
CA ILE A 730 -10.74 -7.46 -3.70
C ILE A 730 -11.32 -6.92 -2.39
N HIS A 731 -10.72 -5.87 -1.82
CA HIS A 731 -11.14 -5.32 -0.53
C HIS A 731 -12.55 -4.73 -0.65
N PRO A 732 -13.52 -5.18 0.19
CA PRO A 732 -14.89 -4.65 0.16
C PRO A 732 -15.01 -3.24 0.74
N ASP A 733 -14.04 -2.81 1.56
CA ASP A 733 -14.03 -1.50 2.19
C ASP A 733 -12.59 -0.99 2.39
N LEU A 734 -12.46 0.31 2.66
CA LEU A 734 -11.21 0.95 3.02
C LEU A 734 -10.84 0.62 4.49
N PRO A 735 -9.55 0.44 4.80
CA PRO A 735 -9.09 0.37 6.18
C PRO A 735 -9.08 1.76 6.83
N THR A 736 -9.01 1.78 8.16
CA THR A 736 -8.85 3.01 8.95
C THR A 736 -7.49 3.68 8.70
N GLY A 737 -6.51 2.88 8.30
CA GLY A 737 -5.14 3.28 8.02
C GLY A 737 -4.82 3.49 6.53
N ASN A 738 -3.55 3.77 6.22
CA ASN A 738 -3.03 3.57 4.87
C ASN A 738 -3.16 2.09 4.46
N THR A 739 -3.49 1.81 3.20
CA THR A 739 -3.94 0.48 2.76
C THR A 739 -2.87 -0.61 2.78
N GLN A 740 -1.58 -0.27 2.74
CA GLN A 740 -0.53 -1.27 2.49
C GLN A 740 -0.49 -2.40 3.53
N ALA A 741 -0.63 -2.10 4.82
CA ALA A 741 -0.52 -3.11 5.87
C ALA A 741 -1.67 -4.12 5.78
N MET A 742 -2.89 -3.65 5.54
CA MET A 742 -4.05 -4.53 5.36
C MET A 742 -3.90 -5.41 4.11
N VAL A 743 -3.39 -4.86 3.01
CA VAL A 743 -3.14 -5.63 1.77
C VAL A 743 -2.15 -6.77 2.02
N TYR A 744 -1.11 -6.56 2.82
CA TYR A 744 -0.17 -7.62 3.18
C TYR A 744 -0.83 -8.75 3.98
N VAL A 745 -1.63 -8.40 4.99
CA VAL A 745 -2.38 -9.37 5.81
C VAL A 745 -3.35 -10.18 4.96
N VAL A 746 -4.10 -9.50 4.09
CA VAL A 746 -5.05 -10.13 3.16
C VAL A 746 -4.31 -11.06 2.19
N ALA A 747 -3.14 -10.66 1.69
CA ALA A 747 -2.35 -11.49 0.79
C ALA A 747 -1.80 -12.77 1.45
N GLU A 748 -1.35 -12.70 2.72
CA GLU A 748 -0.97 -13.87 3.51
C GLU A 748 -2.12 -14.87 3.62
N HIS A 749 -3.32 -14.39 3.95
CA HIS A 749 -4.50 -15.24 4.11
C HIS A 749 -4.97 -15.81 2.76
N ALA A 750 -5.00 -14.98 1.72
CA ALA A 750 -5.37 -15.38 0.37
C ALA A 750 -4.49 -16.51 -0.16
N ALA A 751 -3.18 -16.44 0.05
CA ALA A 751 -2.26 -17.46 -0.43
C ALA A 751 -2.56 -18.84 0.20
N LYS A 752 -2.91 -18.88 1.49
CA LYS A 752 -3.33 -20.12 2.18
C LYS A 752 -4.61 -20.69 1.57
N LYS A 753 -5.62 -19.84 1.33
CA LYS A 753 -6.88 -20.24 0.70
C LYS A 753 -6.68 -20.78 -0.72
N ILE A 754 -5.92 -20.05 -1.55
CA ILE A 754 -5.64 -20.44 -2.94
C ILE A 754 -4.87 -21.77 -2.99
N ALA A 755 -3.87 -21.96 -2.12
CA ALA A 755 -3.15 -23.21 -2.01
C ALA A 755 -4.07 -24.40 -1.65
N GLY A 756 -5.09 -24.17 -0.82
CA GLY A 756 -6.06 -25.17 -0.39
C GLY A 756 -7.16 -25.52 -1.41
N THR A 757 -7.33 -24.74 -2.48
CA THR A 757 -8.36 -25.03 -3.50
C THR A 757 -7.98 -26.24 -4.35
N VAL A 758 -8.94 -27.16 -4.56
CA VAL A 758 -8.80 -28.31 -5.47
C VAL A 758 -9.27 -27.88 -6.85
N SER A 759 -8.48 -28.16 -7.89
CA SER A 759 -8.87 -27.88 -9.27
C SER A 759 -10.03 -28.80 -9.67
N SER A 760 -11.22 -28.24 -9.89
CA SER A 760 -12.36 -29.00 -10.39
C SER A 760 -12.18 -29.31 -11.87
N SER A 761 -11.71 -30.52 -12.20
CA SER A 761 -11.72 -31.01 -13.57
C SER A 761 -13.16 -31.32 -13.98
N SER A 762 -13.78 -30.50 -14.82
CA SER A 762 -14.99 -30.91 -15.53
C SER A 762 -14.58 -31.96 -16.58
N THR A 763 -14.69 -33.23 -16.24
CA THR A 763 -14.63 -34.31 -17.23
C THR A 763 -15.83 -34.18 -18.14
N GLY A 764 -15.66 -33.50 -19.28
CA GLY A 764 -16.63 -33.47 -20.35
C GLY A 764 -16.86 -34.89 -20.86
N SER A 765 -18.06 -35.44 -20.65
CA SER A 765 -18.50 -36.61 -21.40
C SER A 765 -18.77 -36.18 -22.83
N THR A 766 -17.89 -36.56 -23.75
CA THR A 766 -18.13 -36.47 -25.18
C THR A 766 -19.28 -37.42 -25.56
N GLY A 767 -20.49 -36.88 -25.69
CA GLY A 767 -21.63 -37.55 -26.30
C GLY A 767 -21.95 -36.86 -27.63
N ALA A 768 -21.46 -37.42 -28.73
CA ALA A 768 -21.84 -37.00 -30.08
C ALA A 768 -23.28 -37.46 -30.39
N ALA A 769 -24.15 -36.56 -30.83
CA ALA A 769 -25.22 -36.86 -31.78
C ALA A 769 -25.74 -35.58 -32.45
N ALA A 770 -25.72 -35.60 -33.77
CA ALA A 770 -26.28 -34.59 -34.65
C ALA A 770 -27.81 -34.67 -34.74
N GLY A 771 -28.45 -33.56 -35.10
CA GLY A 771 -29.55 -33.58 -36.06
C GLY A 771 -30.93 -33.08 -35.62
N SER A 772 -31.22 -31.84 -36.06
CA SER A 772 -32.51 -31.37 -36.63
C SER A 772 -33.72 -31.09 -35.72
N GLY A 773 -34.43 -30.01 -36.05
CA GLY A 773 -35.88 -29.91 -35.85
C GLY A 773 -36.35 -28.63 -35.17
N ALA A 774 -37.07 -27.80 -35.93
CA ALA A 774 -37.62 -26.52 -35.52
C ALA A 774 -38.90 -26.59 -34.67
N ALA A 775 -39.26 -25.42 -34.12
CA ALA A 775 -40.60 -24.88 -33.89
C ALA A 775 -41.21 -24.86 -32.46
N SER A 776 -41.43 -23.61 -32.02
CA SER A 776 -42.64 -23.01 -31.42
C SER A 776 -43.21 -23.43 -30.05
N SER A 777 -43.37 -22.38 -29.24
CA SER A 777 -44.54 -21.98 -28.43
C SER A 777 -44.87 -22.66 -27.09
N SER A 778 -44.87 -21.78 -26.08
CA SER A 778 -45.93 -21.54 -25.07
C SER A 778 -45.96 -22.32 -23.75
N ALA A 779 -46.28 -21.51 -22.72
CA ALA A 779 -47.01 -21.79 -21.48
C ALA A 779 -46.27 -22.38 -20.26
N VAL A 780 -45.96 -21.47 -19.33
CA VAL A 780 -46.37 -21.43 -17.92
C VAL A 780 -46.91 -22.73 -17.31
N ALA A 781 -46.22 -23.23 -16.28
CA ALA A 781 -46.87 -23.80 -15.08
C ALA A 781 -45.93 -23.71 -13.87
N SER A 782 -46.48 -23.12 -12.82
CA SER A 782 -45.96 -22.93 -11.48
C SER A 782 -46.03 -24.20 -10.63
N ALA A 783 -45.10 -24.35 -9.69
CA ALA A 783 -45.30 -25.14 -8.48
C ALA A 783 -44.44 -24.58 -7.34
N SER A 784 -45.10 -23.83 -6.46
CA SER A 784 -44.61 -23.45 -5.13
C SER A 784 -44.66 -24.65 -4.18
N ALA A 785 -43.67 -24.78 -3.31
CA ALA A 785 -43.84 -25.42 -2.01
C ALA A 785 -43.39 -24.45 -0.92
N VAL A 786 -44.37 -23.92 -0.20
CA VAL A 786 -44.25 -23.13 1.01
C VAL A 786 -44.18 -24.11 2.19
N VAL A 787 -43.24 -23.91 3.11
CA VAL A 787 -43.46 -24.19 4.53
C VAL A 787 -43.01 -22.96 5.30
N SER A 788 -43.95 -22.41 6.06
CA SER A 788 -43.84 -21.19 6.87
C SER A 788 -43.81 -21.52 8.36
N SER A 789 -43.64 -20.45 9.15
CA SER A 789 -43.81 -20.29 10.61
C SER A 789 -42.52 -20.41 11.43
N ALA A 790 -42.25 -19.58 12.44
CA ALA A 790 -42.80 -18.31 12.90
C ALA A 790 -41.82 -17.75 13.95
N ALA A 791 -41.74 -16.43 14.09
CA ALA A 791 -41.03 -15.78 15.18
C ALA A 791 -41.84 -15.88 16.49
N VAL A 792 -41.18 -16.26 17.59
CA VAL A 792 -41.59 -15.94 18.97
C VAL A 792 -40.33 -15.68 19.81
N SER A 793 -40.33 -14.55 20.51
CA SER A 793 -39.35 -14.09 21.49
C SER A 793 -39.60 -14.72 22.87
N ALA A 794 -38.55 -15.17 23.58
CA ALA A 794 -38.44 -15.17 25.06
C ALA A 794 -37.10 -15.74 25.56
N SER A 795 -36.78 -15.37 26.80
CA SER A 795 -35.53 -15.39 27.56
C SER A 795 -35.06 -16.72 28.21
N THR A 796 -33.74 -16.79 28.46
CA THR A 796 -32.99 -17.46 29.57
C THR A 796 -33.25 -18.93 29.95
N SER A 797 -32.25 -19.79 29.71
CA SER A 797 -31.41 -20.51 30.71
C SER A 797 -30.75 -21.76 30.09
N ALA A 798 -29.43 -21.90 30.23
CA ALA A 798 -28.66 -23.01 29.65
C ALA A 798 -28.56 -24.18 30.65
N ALA A 799 -28.90 -25.40 30.19
CA ALA A 799 -28.61 -26.65 30.90
C ALA A 799 -27.31 -27.30 30.35
N ALA A 800 -26.52 -27.92 31.24
CA ALA A 800 -25.22 -28.50 30.92
C ALA A 800 -25.33 -29.83 30.15
N THR A 801 -24.54 -30.00 29.09
CA THR A 801 -24.42 -31.26 28.32
C THR A 801 -23.09 -31.95 28.65
N THR A 802 -23.11 -33.26 28.91
CA THR A 802 -21.90 -34.08 29.08
C THR A 802 -21.58 -34.80 27.78
N GLN A 803 -20.37 -34.62 27.23
CA GLN A 803 -19.87 -35.42 26.10
C GLN A 803 -18.75 -36.35 26.55
N ILE A 804 -18.76 -37.58 26.02
CA ILE A 804 -17.72 -38.59 26.24
C ILE A 804 -16.92 -38.71 24.94
N ALA A 805 -15.62 -38.43 25.01
CA ALA A 805 -14.68 -38.64 23.90
C ALA A 805 -13.72 -39.78 24.26
N THR A 806 -13.31 -40.57 23.26
CA THR A 806 -12.38 -41.70 23.44
C THR A 806 -11.19 -41.56 22.52
N THR A 807 -10.01 -41.90 23.04
CA THR A 807 -8.80 -42.05 22.21
C THR A 807 -8.10 -43.36 22.55
N GLU A 808 -7.38 -43.93 21.58
CA GLU A 808 -6.64 -45.17 21.74
C GLU A 808 -5.14 -44.90 21.63
N VAL A 809 -4.38 -45.39 22.60
CA VAL A 809 -2.92 -45.31 22.60
C VAL A 809 -2.35 -46.72 22.52
N VAL A 810 -1.46 -46.94 21.55
CA VAL A 810 -0.77 -48.22 21.37
C VAL A 810 0.68 -48.08 21.82
N GLN A 811 1.08 -48.88 22.80
CA GLN A 811 2.48 -48.94 23.27
C GLN A 811 2.91 -50.40 23.41
N ASN A 812 4.08 -50.74 22.85
CA ASN A 812 4.63 -52.11 22.83
C ASN A 812 3.65 -53.19 22.35
N GLY A 813 2.80 -52.86 21.36
CA GLY A 813 1.86 -53.80 20.76
C GLY A 813 0.60 -54.09 21.58
N GLN A 814 0.34 -53.35 22.66
CA GLN A 814 -0.95 -53.36 23.35
C GLN A 814 -1.65 -52.01 23.22
N THR A 815 -2.94 -52.07 22.83
CA THR A 815 -3.83 -50.91 22.71
C THR A 815 -4.55 -50.68 24.03
N THR A 816 -4.47 -49.47 24.57
CA THR A 816 -5.26 -49.04 25.74
C THR A 816 -6.17 -47.89 25.32
N THR A 817 -7.48 -48.08 25.51
CA THR A 817 -8.51 -47.07 25.23
C THR A 817 -8.75 -46.22 26.46
N ILE A 818 -8.64 -44.90 26.33
CA ILE A 818 -8.86 -43.94 27.40
C ILE A 818 -10.16 -43.17 27.13
N TYR A 819 -11.02 -43.09 28.16
CA TYR A 819 -12.30 -42.39 28.12
C TYR A 819 -12.20 -41.05 28.86
N PHE A 820 -12.71 -39.98 28.24
CA PHE A 820 -12.82 -38.66 28.86
C PHE A 820 -14.29 -38.28 29.03
N THR A 821 -14.66 -37.76 30.20
CA THR A 821 -15.99 -37.20 30.45
C THR A 821 -15.84 -35.71 30.73
N VAL A 822 -16.43 -34.86 29.89
CA VAL A 822 -16.40 -33.40 30.08
C VAL A 822 -17.81 -32.90 30.43
N THR A 823 -17.95 -32.27 31.59
CA THR A 823 -19.17 -31.57 32.01
C THR A 823 -18.88 -30.07 32.03
N ALA A 824 -19.42 -29.31 31.09
CA ALA A 824 -19.18 -27.86 31.01
C ALA A 824 -20.47 -27.06 31.23
N SER A 825 -20.40 -26.06 32.11
CA SER A 825 -21.34 -24.93 32.14
C SER A 825 -20.73 -23.76 31.36
N ALA A 826 -21.22 -23.52 30.15
CA ALA A 826 -21.07 -22.30 29.36
C ALA A 826 -19.72 -21.52 29.47
N ALA A 827 -18.63 -22.09 28.96
CA ALA A 827 -17.46 -21.35 28.45
C ALA A 827 -16.63 -22.26 27.53
N ALA A 828 -16.07 -21.70 26.45
CA ALA A 828 -15.29 -22.44 25.46
C ALA A 828 -13.99 -22.99 26.05
N VAL A 829 -13.74 -24.29 25.86
CA VAL A 829 -12.48 -24.95 26.22
C VAL A 829 -11.68 -25.12 24.94
N GLN A 830 -10.47 -24.53 24.86
CA GLN A 830 -9.48 -24.91 23.86
C GLN A 830 -8.51 -25.94 24.43
N THR A 831 -8.15 -26.93 23.62
CA THR A 831 -7.16 -27.96 23.96
C THR A 831 -6.03 -27.96 22.95
N THR A 832 -4.81 -28.09 23.43
CA THR A 832 -3.63 -28.36 22.58
C THR A 832 -2.89 -29.57 23.12
N GLU A 833 -2.54 -30.49 22.23
CA GLU A 833 -1.69 -31.64 22.55
C GLU A 833 -0.26 -31.37 22.10
N VAL A 834 0.69 -31.60 23.00
CA VAL A 834 2.12 -31.54 22.68
C VAL A 834 2.70 -32.92 22.94
N VAL A 835 3.32 -33.50 21.91
CA VAL A 835 4.01 -34.79 22.01
C VAL A 835 5.51 -34.54 22.04
N GLN A 836 6.16 -34.87 23.15
CA GLN A 836 7.61 -34.76 23.29
C GLN A 836 8.17 -36.02 23.96
N ASN A 837 9.21 -36.62 23.35
CA ASN A 837 9.86 -37.85 23.82
C ASN A 837 8.89 -39.01 24.12
N GLY A 838 7.84 -39.16 23.32
CA GLY A 838 6.86 -40.26 23.46
C GLY A 838 5.82 -40.06 24.57
N TYR A 839 5.73 -38.86 25.16
CA TYR A 839 4.66 -38.49 26.09
C TYR A 839 3.77 -37.41 25.46
N THR A 840 2.45 -37.62 25.49
CA THR A 840 1.45 -36.63 25.08
C THR A 840 0.98 -35.84 26.30
N THR A 841 1.13 -34.52 26.27
CA THR A 841 0.60 -33.62 27.29
C THR A 841 -0.52 -32.78 26.70
N THR A 842 -1.71 -32.84 27.29
CA THR A 842 -2.88 -32.07 26.88
C THR A 842 -3.09 -30.89 27.82
N VAL A 843 -3.08 -29.67 27.30
CA VAL A 843 -3.29 -28.44 28.06
C VAL A 843 -4.70 -27.91 27.82
N TYR A 844 -5.42 -27.59 28.90
CA TYR A 844 -6.79 -27.04 28.86
C TYR A 844 -6.78 -25.56 29.25
N TYR A 845 -7.40 -24.72 28.42
CA TYR A 845 -7.61 -23.30 28.73
C TYR A 845 -9.04 -23.07 29.18
N THR A 846 -9.23 -22.46 30.36
CA THR A 846 -10.52 -21.93 30.82
C THR A 846 -10.36 -20.49 31.26
N ALA A 847 -11.09 -19.58 30.60
CA ALA A 847 -11.18 -18.18 31.02
C ALA A 847 -12.49 -17.97 31.79
N THR A 848 -12.42 -17.41 32.99
CA THR A 848 -13.60 -16.98 33.75
C THR A 848 -13.49 -15.48 34.03
N ALA A 849 -14.47 -14.69 33.59
CA ALA A 849 -14.54 -13.26 33.86
C ALA A 849 -14.98 -13.02 35.32
N ALA A 850 -14.27 -12.15 36.06
CA ALA A 850 -14.72 -11.70 37.37
C ALA A 850 -15.86 -10.68 37.23
N ALA A 851 -16.95 -10.87 37.97
CA ALA A 851 -18.12 -9.98 37.95
C ALA A 851 -17.81 -8.60 38.56
N PRO A 852 -18.42 -7.49 38.08
CA PRO A 852 -18.12 -6.14 38.54
C PRO A 852 -18.72 -5.88 39.94
N GLN A 853 -17.92 -5.37 40.87
CA GLN A 853 -18.43 -4.83 42.14
C GLN A 853 -19.09 -3.46 41.91
N GLN A 854 -20.36 -3.35 42.28
CA GLN A 854 -21.08 -2.08 42.37
C GLN A 854 -20.57 -1.27 43.56
N THR A 855 -20.12 -0.04 43.32
CA THR A 855 -19.78 0.93 44.37
C THR A 855 -21.02 1.74 44.75
N HIS A 856 -21.50 1.56 45.99
CA HIS A 856 -22.38 2.53 46.66
C HIS A 856 -21.55 3.48 47.52
N ALA A 857 -21.89 4.78 47.44
CA ALA A 857 -21.26 5.86 48.19
C ALA A 857 -21.87 6.02 49.60
N SER A 858 -21.03 6.14 50.63
CA SER A 858 -21.34 6.89 51.85
C SER A 858 -20.11 7.20 52.71
N GLY A 859 -19.87 8.49 52.97
CA GLY A 859 -19.71 9.03 54.33
C GLY A 859 -18.49 8.71 55.20
N SER A 860 -17.62 9.72 55.31
CA SER A 860 -17.04 10.28 56.55
C SER A 860 -16.08 9.49 57.48
N GLN A 861 -14.95 10.18 57.72
CA GLN A 861 -14.15 10.28 58.96
C GLN A 861 -13.13 9.18 59.35
N GLN A 862 -11.86 9.57 59.16
CA GLN A 862 -10.77 9.69 60.15
C GLN A 862 -10.59 8.68 61.31
N GLN A 863 -9.35 8.16 61.34
CA GLN A 863 -8.43 7.95 62.47
C GLN A 863 -8.20 6.53 63.04
N GLN A 864 -6.92 6.16 62.90
CA GLN A 864 -5.97 5.58 63.87
C GLN A 864 -6.17 4.16 64.44
N GLY A 865 -5.15 3.32 64.15
CA GLY A 865 -4.32 2.68 65.18
C GLY A 865 -4.54 1.19 65.46
N GLY A 866 -3.44 0.43 65.56
CA GLY A 866 -3.39 -0.75 66.45
C GLY A 866 -2.75 -2.02 65.89
N HIS A 867 -1.59 -2.36 66.44
CA HIS A 867 -0.83 -3.62 66.30
C HIS A 867 -1.47 -4.88 66.90
N GLN A 868 -0.92 -6.04 66.48
CA GLN A 868 -0.56 -7.30 67.22
C GLN A 868 -1.17 -8.56 66.57
N GLN A 869 -0.39 -9.52 66.03
CA GLN A 869 0.50 -10.55 66.62
C GLN A 869 -0.17 -11.63 67.50
N GLY A 870 0.11 -12.90 67.18
CA GLY A 870 -0.07 -14.10 68.03
C GLY A 870 -0.58 -15.33 67.25
N SER A 871 0.29 -16.21 66.74
CA SER A 871 0.84 -17.44 67.39
C SER A 871 -0.12 -18.64 67.48
N GLY A 872 0.10 -19.72 66.70
CA GLY A 872 0.45 -21.07 67.19
C GLY A 872 -0.79 -21.99 67.22
N SER A 873 -0.78 -23.31 66.99
CA SER A 873 0.25 -24.35 67.11
C SER A 873 -0.28 -25.69 66.53
N GLN A 874 0.69 -26.60 66.35
CA GLN A 874 0.71 -28.00 65.90
C GLN A 874 -0.41 -28.96 66.41
N GLN A 875 -0.74 -30.02 65.65
CA GLN A 875 -0.22 -31.39 65.87
C GLN A 875 -0.86 -32.45 64.96
N GLN A 876 -0.03 -33.43 64.59
CA GLN A 876 -0.32 -34.66 63.82
C GLN A 876 -0.98 -35.76 64.67
N GLN A 877 -1.87 -36.52 64.02
CA GLN A 877 -2.19 -37.95 64.22
C GLN A 877 -2.47 -38.50 62.81
N GLY A 878 -2.17 -39.70 62.34
CA GLY A 878 -1.62 -40.93 62.89
C GLY A 878 -1.97 -42.05 61.90
N SER A 879 -0.96 -42.58 61.19
CA SER A 879 -0.85 -43.93 60.58
C SER A 879 -2.09 -44.69 60.08
N GLY A 880 -2.17 -44.91 58.76
CA GLY A 880 -2.91 -46.01 58.12
C GLY A 880 -2.33 -46.36 56.76
N ASN A 881 -1.61 -47.48 56.67
CA ASN A 881 -0.97 -48.00 55.47
C ASN A 881 -2.02 -48.44 54.42
N ASN A 882 -2.09 -47.73 53.29
CA ASN A 882 -2.61 -48.27 52.04
C ASN A 882 -1.68 -47.80 50.93
N GLN A 883 -1.04 -48.74 50.22
CA GLN A 883 -0.26 -48.41 49.03
C GLN A 883 -1.22 -48.04 47.90
N GLY A 884 -1.50 -46.75 47.79
CA GLY A 884 -2.02 -46.09 46.59
C GLY A 884 -1.01 -45.05 46.13
N GLY A 885 -0.81 -44.91 44.81
CA GLY A 885 0.12 -43.95 44.23
C GLY A 885 -0.10 -42.53 44.79
N GLN A 886 0.97 -41.90 45.26
CA GLN A 886 0.93 -40.52 45.76
C GLN A 886 0.69 -39.58 44.57
N VAL A 887 -0.34 -38.75 44.67
CA VAL A 887 -0.66 -37.67 43.74
C VAL A 887 -0.08 -36.38 44.31
N TYR A 888 0.85 -35.74 43.60
CA TYR A 888 1.36 -34.43 43.99
C TYR A 888 0.68 -33.36 43.15
N THR A 889 -0.04 -32.46 43.82
CA THR A 889 -0.72 -31.33 43.18
C THR A 889 -0.12 -30.01 43.64
N SER A 890 0.30 -29.15 42.72
CA SER A 890 0.69 -27.77 43.01
C SER A 890 0.00 -26.83 42.03
N ALA A 891 -0.56 -25.72 42.54
CA ALA A 891 -1.18 -24.71 41.70
C ALA A 891 -0.41 -23.39 41.80
N SER A 892 -0.32 -22.67 40.68
CA SER A 892 0.20 -21.31 40.62
C SER A 892 -0.81 -20.42 39.93
N THR A 893 -1.15 -19.31 40.57
CA THR A 893 -2.17 -18.38 40.10
C THR A 893 -1.51 -17.08 39.68
N PHE A 894 -1.82 -16.63 38.47
CA PHE A 894 -1.37 -15.37 37.91
C PHE A 894 -2.57 -14.46 37.65
N VAL A 895 -2.42 -13.18 37.95
CA VAL A 895 -3.44 -12.18 37.66
C VAL A 895 -2.82 -11.15 36.72
N GLN A 896 -3.35 -11.05 35.50
CA GLN A 896 -2.95 -10.05 34.53
C GLN A 896 -4.22 -9.51 33.85
N ASN A 897 -4.33 -8.19 33.77
CA ASN A 897 -5.46 -7.48 33.15
C ASN A 897 -6.86 -7.89 33.67
N GLY A 898 -6.98 -8.20 34.96
CA GLY A 898 -8.27 -8.54 35.60
C GLY A 898 -8.71 -9.99 35.39
N TYR A 899 -7.94 -10.80 34.67
CA TYR A 899 -8.17 -12.24 34.53
C TYR A 899 -7.26 -13.01 35.48
N THR A 900 -7.84 -14.01 36.16
CA THR A 900 -7.11 -14.91 37.07
C THR A 900 -6.88 -16.25 36.38
N THR A 901 -5.64 -16.56 36.06
CA THR A 901 -5.24 -17.83 35.45
C THR A 901 -4.61 -18.71 36.52
N THR A 902 -5.22 -19.85 36.82
CA THR A 902 -4.66 -20.83 37.76
C THR A 902 -4.18 -22.06 37.00
N VAL A 903 -2.88 -22.32 37.05
CA VAL A 903 -2.27 -23.51 36.46
C VAL A 903 -2.09 -24.54 37.56
N THR A 904 -2.74 -25.70 37.43
CA THR A 904 -2.64 -26.80 38.40
C THR A 904 -1.84 -27.94 37.78
N TYR A 905 -0.73 -28.29 38.40
CA TYR A 905 0.08 -29.45 38.05
C TYR A 905 -0.32 -30.61 38.94
N THR A 906 -0.65 -31.77 38.35
CA THR A 906 -0.91 -33.01 39.08
C THR A 906 -0.04 -34.12 38.53
N GLN A 907 0.85 -34.68 39.35
CA GLN A 907 1.71 -35.80 38.97
C GLN A 907 1.29 -37.06 39.73
N THR A 908 1.09 -38.17 39.01
CA THR A 908 0.85 -39.50 39.60
C THR A 908 1.93 -40.45 39.11
N ALA A 909 2.74 -41.01 40.02
CA ALA A 909 3.81 -41.95 39.67
C ALA A 909 3.32 -43.41 39.76
N PRO A 910 3.73 -44.32 38.84
CA PRO A 910 3.52 -45.76 39.00
C PRO A 910 4.52 -46.35 40.00
N ALA A 911 4.09 -47.36 40.75
CA ALA A 911 4.93 -48.08 41.70
C ALA A 911 6.05 -48.86 40.97
N ILE A 912 7.31 -48.47 41.20
CA ILE A 912 8.49 -49.27 40.83
C ILE A 912 9.27 -49.58 42.12
N GLY A 913 9.60 -50.86 42.28
CA GLY A 913 10.25 -51.42 43.47
C GLY A 913 11.61 -50.79 43.81
N ALA A 914 11.92 -50.87 45.11
CA ALA A 914 13.08 -50.29 45.77
C ALA A 914 14.44 -50.64 45.16
N ALA A 915 15.33 -49.65 45.00
CA ALA A 915 16.54 -49.51 45.82
C ALA A 915 17.41 -48.28 45.42
N SER A 916 17.83 -47.53 46.44
CA SER A 916 19.02 -46.68 46.53
C SER A 916 19.03 -45.29 45.86
N SER A 917 18.87 -44.31 46.74
CA SER A 917 18.99 -42.84 46.64
C SER A 917 20.38 -42.28 46.31
N THR A 918 20.44 -41.20 45.51
CA THR A 918 20.92 -39.87 45.98
C THR A 918 20.72 -38.80 44.90
N LEU A 919 19.78 -37.86 45.13
CA LEU A 919 19.97 -36.40 45.01
C LEU A 919 18.65 -35.70 45.30
N ALA A 920 18.60 -35.06 46.46
CA ALA A 920 17.54 -34.18 46.89
C ALA A 920 17.99 -32.71 46.74
N THR A 921 17.04 -31.90 46.27
CA THR A 921 16.71 -30.53 46.73
C THR A 921 17.76 -29.41 46.68
N SER A 922 17.42 -28.36 45.91
CA SER A 922 17.24 -27.00 46.46
C SER A 922 16.34 -26.15 45.54
N VAL A 923 15.16 -25.80 46.03
CA VAL A 923 14.26 -24.75 45.50
C VAL A 923 14.42 -23.55 46.42
N VAL A 924 14.64 -22.35 45.86
CA VAL A 924 14.46 -21.07 46.57
C VAL A 924 13.54 -20.20 45.72
N ALA A 925 12.42 -19.80 46.33
CA ALA A 925 11.46 -18.85 45.81
C ALA A 925 12.02 -17.42 45.88
N ALA A 926 11.70 -16.58 44.89
CA ALA A 926 11.90 -15.14 44.95
C ALA A 926 10.61 -14.44 44.49
N GLU A 927 9.99 -13.72 45.44
CA GLU A 927 8.88 -12.79 45.23
C GLU A 927 9.40 -11.48 44.63
N ALA A 928 8.61 -10.85 43.75
CA ALA A 928 8.90 -9.55 43.16
C ALA A 928 8.21 -8.43 43.95
N THR A 929 8.98 -7.52 44.53
CA THR A 929 8.48 -6.25 45.10
C THR A 929 8.80 -5.07 44.17
N SER A 930 7.79 -4.22 44.00
CA SER A 930 7.73 -2.90 43.36
C SER A 930 8.75 -1.87 43.88
N TYR A 931 9.20 -0.96 43.00
CA TYR A 931 9.97 0.26 43.36
C TYR A 931 9.19 1.55 43.03
N PRO A 932 9.12 2.53 43.95
CA PRO A 932 8.79 3.92 43.65
C PRO A 932 10.04 4.80 43.48
N THR A 933 9.85 5.94 42.82
CA THR A 933 10.80 7.03 42.54
C THR A 933 11.36 7.72 43.79
N LEU A 934 12.63 8.18 43.74
CA LEU A 934 13.16 9.44 44.32
C LEU A 934 14.65 9.67 43.92
N VAL A 935 14.99 10.91 43.53
CA VAL A 935 16.32 11.51 43.24
C VAL A 935 16.84 12.14 44.57
N PRO A 936 18.15 12.31 44.95
CA PRO A 936 19.25 12.92 44.16
C PRO A 936 20.76 12.57 44.45
N SER A 937 21.60 12.96 43.48
CA SER A 937 22.97 13.55 43.57
C SER A 937 24.22 12.80 44.11
N ALA A 938 25.33 13.11 43.42
CA ALA A 938 26.73 13.25 43.86
C ALA A 938 27.74 12.06 43.75
N ALA A 939 28.65 12.23 42.79
CA ALA A 939 30.12 12.11 42.86
C ALA A 939 30.81 11.02 43.72
N GLY A 940 31.72 10.27 43.08
CA GLY A 940 33.08 10.10 43.60
C GLY A 940 33.63 8.69 43.72
N VAL A 941 34.85 8.55 43.19
CA VAL A 941 35.98 7.72 43.66
C VAL A 941 36.18 6.33 43.02
N ALA A 942 37.36 6.22 42.42
CA ALA A 942 37.99 5.06 41.80
C ALA A 942 38.78 4.20 42.80
N SER A 943 39.30 3.06 42.31
CA SER A 943 40.44 2.25 42.84
C SER A 943 40.07 1.28 44.00
N ASN A 944 40.55 0.03 44.16
CA ASN A 944 41.81 -0.65 43.81
C ASN A 944 41.70 -2.22 43.93
N TRP A 945 42.44 -2.94 43.06
CA TRP A 945 43.34 -4.11 43.30
C TRP A 945 42.86 -5.52 43.75
N THR A 946 42.99 -6.45 42.79
CA THR A 946 43.73 -7.74 42.75
C THR A 946 43.77 -8.79 43.90
N SER A 947 43.64 -10.04 43.42
CA SER A 947 44.33 -11.31 43.79
C SER A 947 43.55 -12.36 44.60
N ILE A 948 43.40 -13.57 44.02
CA ILE A 948 43.98 -14.86 44.47
C ILE A 948 43.53 -15.97 43.51
N ILE A 949 44.51 -16.70 42.95
CA ILE A 949 44.37 -18.03 42.31
C ILE A 949 45.05 -19.03 43.28
N PRO A 950 44.55 -20.28 43.39
CA PRO A 950 45.45 -21.40 43.09
C PRO A 950 44.81 -22.46 42.17
N SER A 951 45.61 -22.89 41.21
CA SER A 951 45.40 -23.98 40.24
C SER A 951 45.75 -25.36 40.83
N ALA A 952 44.99 -26.41 40.52
CA ALA A 952 45.49 -27.78 40.36
C ALA A 952 44.42 -28.73 39.76
N ALA A 953 44.67 -29.21 38.53
CA ALA A 953 44.47 -30.59 38.04
C ALA A 953 44.20 -30.59 36.53
N LEU A 954 45.26 -30.85 35.76
CA LEU A 954 45.27 -31.10 34.33
C LEU A 954 45.48 -32.62 34.11
N THR A 955 44.76 -33.17 33.12
CA THR A 955 45.18 -34.27 32.21
C THR A 955 44.86 -35.74 32.55
N GLN A 956 44.00 -36.35 31.71
CA GLN A 956 44.15 -37.61 30.90
C GLN A 956 42.73 -38.11 30.51
N VAL A 957 42.35 -38.59 29.31
CA VAL A 957 43.01 -39.17 28.13
C VAL A 957 42.09 -39.05 26.89
N ILE A 958 42.75 -38.95 25.73
CA ILE A 958 42.25 -38.99 24.34
C ILE A 958 41.72 -40.40 23.97
N ALA A 959 40.56 -40.49 23.31
CA ALA A 959 40.29 -41.50 22.28
C ALA A 959 39.13 -41.07 21.36
N ALA A 960 39.46 -40.79 20.10
CA ALA A 960 38.51 -40.64 19.00
C ALA A 960 37.99 -42.01 18.52
N PRO A 961 36.90 -42.02 17.74
CA PRO A 961 37.00 -42.60 16.41
C PRO A 961 36.75 -41.56 15.31
N THR A 962 37.59 -41.69 14.30
CA THR A 962 37.75 -40.91 13.07
C THR A 962 36.55 -40.97 12.13
N GLY A 963 36.25 -39.84 11.46
CA GLY A 963 35.35 -39.80 10.31
C GLY A 963 35.19 -38.41 9.68
N THR A 964 36.13 -38.03 8.81
CA THR A 964 36.03 -37.07 7.69
C THR A 964 35.75 -35.58 7.99
N GLY A 965 36.84 -34.80 8.09
CA GLY A 965 37.17 -33.74 7.11
C GLY A 965 36.48 -32.38 7.19
N VAL A 966 37.01 -31.47 8.01
CA VAL A 966 36.96 -30.00 7.79
C VAL A 966 38.28 -29.39 8.29
N PRO A 967 38.92 -28.43 7.58
CA PRO A 967 40.20 -27.87 8.00
C PRO A 967 40.08 -26.87 9.16
N ASP A 968 41.11 -26.95 9.99
CA ASP A 968 41.50 -26.15 11.14
C ASP A 968 41.51 -24.62 10.87
N LYS A 969 40.81 -23.86 11.72
CA LYS A 969 41.10 -22.45 11.98
C LYS A 969 41.28 -22.27 13.48
N SER A 970 42.52 -22.46 13.92
CA SER A 970 43.03 -22.04 15.22
C SER A 970 42.72 -20.57 15.50
N LEU A 971 42.15 -20.27 16.66
CA LEU A 971 42.02 -18.91 17.20
C LEU A 971 43.42 -18.35 17.54
N PRO A 972 43.73 -17.06 17.24
CA PRO A 972 45.03 -16.47 17.57
C PRO A 972 45.25 -16.35 19.08
N GLU A 973 46.48 -16.58 19.53
CA GLU A 973 46.93 -16.34 20.92
C GLU A 973 46.62 -14.92 21.37
N GLY A 974 45.90 -14.78 22.49
CA GLY A 974 45.50 -13.50 23.08
C GLY A 974 44.03 -13.38 23.51
N THR A 975 43.24 -14.45 23.38
CA THR A 975 41.82 -14.47 23.76
C THR A 975 41.63 -14.29 25.27
N ARG A 976 40.90 -13.25 25.67
CA ARG A 976 40.61 -12.96 27.08
C ARG A 976 39.43 -13.80 27.52
N ILE A 977 39.38 -14.22 28.79
CA ILE A 977 38.28 -15.03 29.37
C ILE A 977 36.87 -14.46 29.07
N LYS A 978 36.74 -13.14 28.85
CA LYS A 978 35.47 -12.50 28.45
C LYS A 978 34.97 -12.98 27.09
N ASP A 979 35.86 -13.28 26.14
CA ASP A 979 35.49 -13.63 24.76
C ASP A 979 34.99 -15.09 24.69
N VAL A 980 35.44 -15.95 25.62
CA VAL A 980 34.91 -17.32 25.81
C VAL A 980 33.54 -17.30 26.50
N LEU A 981 33.33 -16.37 27.44
CA LEU A 981 32.03 -16.16 28.10
C LEU A 981 30.99 -15.54 27.16
N GLU A 982 31.38 -14.60 26.30
CA GLU A 982 30.50 -14.03 25.26
C GLU A 982 30.12 -15.11 24.22
N TRP A 983 31.03 -16.03 23.87
CA TRP A 983 30.72 -17.16 22.98
C TRP A 983 29.81 -18.21 23.63
N PHE A 984 30.01 -18.55 24.91
CA PHE A 984 29.11 -19.45 25.65
C PHE A 984 27.71 -18.84 25.83
N THR A 985 27.63 -17.52 26.06
CA THR A 985 26.34 -16.80 26.16
C THR A 985 25.63 -16.77 24.81
N PHE A 986 26.37 -16.60 23.71
CA PHE A 986 25.83 -16.66 22.35
C PHE A 986 25.32 -18.06 21.97
N VAL A 987 26.04 -19.12 22.32
CA VAL A 987 25.61 -20.52 22.07
C VAL A 987 24.43 -20.89 22.97
N PHE A 988 24.42 -20.48 24.24
CA PHE A 988 23.32 -20.74 25.16
C PHE A 988 22.05 -19.98 24.74
N GLU A 989 22.15 -18.72 24.31
CA GLU A 989 21.02 -17.98 23.74
C GLU A 989 20.55 -18.56 22.41
N SER A 990 21.45 -19.06 21.56
CA SER A 990 21.10 -19.65 20.26
C SER A 990 20.40 -21.02 20.42
N VAL A 991 20.79 -21.81 21.42
CA VAL A 991 20.16 -23.12 21.71
C VAL A 991 18.82 -22.95 22.43
N VAL A 992 18.70 -21.96 23.33
CA VAL A 992 17.44 -21.65 24.01
C VAL A 992 16.43 -20.97 23.06
N LYS A 993 16.87 -20.05 22.19
CA LYS A 993 16.00 -19.45 21.16
C LYS A 993 15.67 -20.42 20.01
N GLY A 994 16.52 -21.41 19.75
CA GLY A 994 16.25 -22.48 18.77
C GLY A 994 15.28 -23.56 19.25
N SER A 995 15.20 -23.79 20.57
CA SER A 995 14.33 -24.83 21.16
C SER A 995 12.94 -24.33 21.56
N LEU A 996 12.69 -23.01 21.49
CA LEU A 996 11.37 -22.39 21.56
C LEU A 996 10.77 -22.09 20.16
N ARG A 997 11.44 -22.53 19.09
CA ARG A 997 11.03 -22.38 17.68
C ARG A 997 10.79 -23.73 16.97
N LYS A 998 10.53 -24.81 17.70
CA LYS A 998 10.01 -26.07 17.15
C LYS A 998 8.75 -26.50 17.85
#